data_AF-A0A8S9MBQ2-F1
#
_entry.id   AF-A0A8S9MBQ2-F1
#
_cell.length_a   1.000
_cell.length_b   1.000
_cell.length_c   1.000
_cell.angle_alpha   90.00
_cell.angle_beta   90.00
_cell.angle_gamma   90.00
#
_symmetry.space_group_name_H-M   'P 1'
#
loop_
_entity.id
_entity.type
_entity.pdbx_description
1 polymer ?
#
loop_
_entity_poly.entity_id
_entity_poly.type
_entity_poly.pdbx_seq_one_letter_code
_entity_poly.pdbx_strand_id
1 'polypeptide(L)'
;MHSSHLLLEEPIRMASILEPSKSSFFPALTKIVGTLGPKSRSVETLSGCLKSGMSVARFDFSWGDAEYHQETLDNLKIAVKSTKKLCAVMLDTVGPELQVINKSEKAITLKADGLVTLTPNQDQEASSEVLPINFDGLAKAVKKGDTIFVGQYLFTGSETTSVWLESFFPALTKIVGTLGPKSRSVETLSGCLKSGMSVARFDFSWGDAEYHQETLDNLKIAVKSTKKLCAVMLDTVGPELQVINKSEKAITLKADGLVTLTPNQDQEASSEVLPINFDGLAKAVKKGDTIFVGQYLFTGSETTSVWLEVDEVKGDDVICLSRNAATLAGSMFTLHASQVHIDMPTLTEKDKEVISTWGVQNKIDFLSLSYCRHAEDVRQTREMLKKLGDLSQTQIFAKIENVEGLNHFDEILQEADGIILSRGNLGIDLPPEKVFLFQKAALYKCNMAGKPAVLTRVVDSMTDNLRPTRAEATDVANAVLDGSDAILLGAETLRGLYPVETISTVGRICAEAEKVFNQDLYFKKTVKYVGEPMSHLESIASSAVRAAIKVKASVIICFTSSGRAARLIAKYRPTMPVISVVIPRVKTNQLKWSFSGAFEVCFPLDLSSLTTTAVPFPENVAGFQRGTIHSYCLMLGRFLSYKCYASDSLSLVTRVTLYQARQSLIVRGLFPMLADPRHPAESTSATNESVLKVALDHGKQAGVIKSHDRVVVCQKVGDASVVKIIELED
;
A
#
# COMPACT_ATOMS: atom_id res chain seq x y z
N MET A 1 14.81 -21.02 35.20
CA MET A 1 14.97 -20.64 33.78
C MET A 1 13.70 -19.91 33.37
N HIS A 2 13.70 -18.58 33.48
CA HIS A 2 12.59 -17.76 33.01
C HIS A 2 12.64 -17.72 31.48
N SER A 3 11.55 -18.14 30.83
CA SER A 3 11.36 -17.95 29.40
C SER A 3 11.29 -16.45 29.13
N SER A 4 12.40 -15.87 28.70
CA SER A 4 12.46 -14.53 28.13
C SER A 4 11.54 -14.50 26.92
N HIS A 5 10.42 -13.80 27.07
CA HIS A 5 9.58 -13.43 25.95
C HIS A 5 10.41 -12.60 24.97
N LEU A 6 10.75 -13.20 23.82
CA LEU A 6 11.35 -12.52 22.67
C LEU A 6 10.30 -11.65 21.99
N LEU A 7 9.90 -10.60 22.69
CA LEU A 7 9.34 -9.40 22.11
C LEU A 7 10.27 -8.30 22.59
N LEU A 8 10.83 -7.52 21.67
CA LEU A 8 11.57 -6.30 21.97
C LEU A 8 10.75 -5.48 22.99
N GLU A 9 11.09 -5.59 24.28
CA GLU A 9 10.41 -4.85 25.35
C GLU A 9 10.68 -3.35 25.23
N GLU A 10 11.78 -3.00 24.58
CA GLU A 10 12.11 -1.65 24.13
C GLU A 10 12.17 -1.61 22.59
N PRO A 11 11.56 -0.61 21.94
CA PRO A 11 11.67 -0.45 20.50
C PRO A 11 13.13 -0.27 20.08
N ILE A 12 13.53 -0.93 18.99
CA ILE A 12 14.84 -0.74 18.36
C ILE A 12 15.04 0.76 18.11
N ARG A 13 16.15 1.31 18.60
CA ARG A 13 16.53 2.71 18.31
C ARG A 13 16.86 2.80 16.83
N MET A 14 16.25 3.75 16.10
CA MET A 14 16.47 3.87 14.65
C MET A 14 17.95 3.99 14.28
N ALA A 15 18.71 4.78 15.04
CA ALA A 15 20.15 4.93 14.86
C ALA A 15 20.93 3.59 14.96
N SER A 16 20.48 2.64 15.79
CA SER A 16 21.15 1.34 15.94
C SER A 16 21.02 0.44 14.71
N ILE A 17 20.08 0.72 13.81
CA ILE A 17 19.93 -0.01 12.55
C ILE A 17 21.13 0.29 11.64
N LEU A 18 21.68 1.50 11.71
CA LEU A 18 22.83 1.89 10.90
C LEU A 18 24.14 1.30 11.41
N GLU A 19 24.22 0.93 12.69
CA GLU A 19 25.45 0.38 13.28
C GLU A 19 25.88 -0.90 12.54
N PRO A 20 27.13 -0.98 12.05
CA PRO A 20 27.63 -2.18 11.39
C PRO A 20 27.38 -3.43 12.23
N SER A 21 27.01 -4.54 11.58
CA SER A 21 26.92 -5.81 12.29
C SER A 21 28.30 -6.13 12.87
N LYS A 22 28.41 -6.15 14.20
CA LYS A 22 29.63 -6.61 14.85
C LYS A 22 29.89 -8.03 14.38
N SER A 23 31.12 -8.34 13.99
CA SER A 23 31.51 -9.73 13.71
C SER A 23 31.29 -10.54 14.98
N SER A 24 30.16 -11.24 15.06
CA SER A 24 29.80 -11.95 16.27
C SER A 24 30.76 -13.14 16.41
N PHE A 25 31.37 -13.25 17.59
CA PHE A 25 32.18 -14.42 17.98
C PHE A 25 31.38 -15.73 17.84
N PHE A 26 30.05 -15.64 17.88
CA PHE A 26 29.13 -16.75 17.63
C PHE A 26 28.38 -16.57 16.30
N PRO A 27 28.33 -17.60 15.43
CA PRO A 27 27.51 -17.57 14.22
C PRO A 27 26.02 -17.48 14.55
N ALA A 28 25.20 -17.12 13.57
CA ALA A 28 23.75 -17.13 13.69
C ALA A 28 23.25 -18.47 14.29
N LEU A 29 22.29 -18.37 15.22
CA LEU A 29 21.72 -19.55 15.88
C LEU A 29 20.94 -20.40 14.86
N THR A 30 20.21 -19.73 13.95
CA THR A 30 19.52 -20.35 12.83
C THR A 30 20.54 -20.89 11.82
N LYS A 31 20.36 -22.16 11.43
CA LYS A 31 21.21 -22.85 10.47
C LYS A 31 20.77 -22.59 9.04
N ILE A 32 21.74 -22.36 8.15
CA ILE A 32 21.49 -22.20 6.72
C ILE A 32 21.60 -23.57 6.07
N VAL A 33 20.51 -23.96 5.40
CA VAL A 33 20.40 -25.16 4.56
C VAL A 33 20.46 -24.71 3.10
N GLY A 34 21.52 -25.06 2.38
CA GLY A 34 21.70 -24.71 0.97
C GLY A 34 21.42 -25.89 0.05
N THR A 35 20.50 -25.73 -0.90
CA THR A 35 20.33 -26.71 -1.98
C THR A 35 21.48 -26.59 -2.98
N LEU A 36 22.15 -27.71 -3.26
CA LEU A 36 23.26 -27.76 -4.20
C LEU A 36 22.76 -28.10 -5.61
N GLY A 37 23.35 -27.47 -6.62
CA GLY A 37 23.01 -27.65 -8.02
C GLY A 37 24.14 -27.27 -8.98
N PRO A 38 23.88 -27.08 -10.28
CA PRO A 38 24.95 -27.01 -11.28
C PRO A 38 25.87 -25.82 -11.09
N LYS A 39 25.36 -24.73 -10.54
CA LYS A 39 26.12 -23.50 -10.25
C LYS A 39 26.84 -23.53 -8.90
N SER A 40 26.54 -24.50 -8.02
CA SER A 40 27.06 -24.58 -6.65
C SER A 40 27.80 -25.88 -6.34
N ARG A 41 28.26 -26.60 -7.37
CA ARG A 41 28.94 -27.90 -7.22
C ARG A 41 30.47 -27.85 -7.23
N SER A 42 31.07 -26.73 -7.63
CA SER A 42 32.53 -26.59 -7.65
C SER A 42 33.08 -26.46 -6.22
N VAL A 43 34.27 -26.99 -5.98
CA VAL A 43 34.93 -26.90 -4.66
C VAL A 43 35.10 -25.46 -4.21
N GLU A 44 35.41 -24.55 -5.14
CA GLU A 44 35.56 -23.12 -4.86
C GLU A 44 34.25 -22.49 -4.37
N THR A 45 33.16 -22.67 -5.12
CA THR A 45 31.85 -22.13 -4.75
C THR A 45 31.37 -22.73 -3.44
N LEU A 46 31.51 -24.05 -3.24
CA LEU A 46 31.16 -24.73 -1.99
C LEU A 46 31.97 -24.19 -0.80
N SER A 47 33.27 -23.97 -0.99
CA SER A 47 34.14 -23.37 0.03
C SER A 47 33.67 -21.95 0.37
N GLY A 48 33.24 -21.18 -0.63
CA GLY A 48 32.59 -19.89 -0.45
C GLY A 48 31.32 -20.00 0.39
N CYS A 49 30.39 -20.88 0.04
CA CYS A 49 29.14 -21.11 0.78
C CYS A 49 29.39 -21.48 2.25
N LEU A 50 30.36 -22.35 2.53
CA LEU A 50 30.73 -22.74 3.90
C LEU A 50 31.31 -21.58 4.70
N LYS A 51 32.18 -20.76 4.09
CA LYS A 51 32.73 -19.56 4.72
C LYS A 51 31.63 -18.52 5.01
N SER A 52 30.64 -18.42 4.14
CA SER A 52 29.46 -17.55 4.29
C SER A 52 28.40 -18.08 5.27
N GLY A 53 28.61 -19.27 5.87
CA GLY A 53 27.77 -19.78 6.96
C GLY A 53 26.79 -20.90 6.60
N MET A 54 26.87 -21.47 5.39
CA MET A 54 26.14 -22.70 5.07
C MET A 54 26.56 -23.83 6.01
N SER A 55 25.58 -24.49 6.62
CA SER A 55 25.82 -25.52 7.65
C SER A 55 25.19 -26.87 7.32
N VAL A 56 24.27 -26.89 6.35
CA VAL A 56 23.67 -28.11 5.81
C VAL A 56 23.62 -28.01 4.29
N ALA A 57 24.09 -29.04 3.59
CA ALA A 57 23.97 -29.19 2.15
C ALA A 57 22.78 -30.11 1.83
N ARG A 58 21.79 -29.59 1.12
CA ARG A 58 20.62 -30.32 0.63
C ARG A 58 20.86 -30.79 -0.80
N PHE A 59 20.73 -32.10 -1.01
CA PHE A 59 20.80 -32.76 -2.32
C PHE A 59 19.38 -33.06 -2.77
N ASP A 60 18.91 -32.34 -3.79
CA ASP A 60 17.55 -32.45 -4.32
C ASP A 60 17.52 -33.47 -5.47
N PHE A 61 16.90 -34.62 -5.23
CA PHE A 61 16.81 -35.70 -6.20
C PHE A 61 15.66 -35.55 -7.20
N SER A 62 14.87 -34.46 -7.16
CA SER A 62 13.86 -34.16 -8.20
C SER A 62 14.46 -33.98 -9.59
N TRP A 63 15.78 -33.73 -9.67
CA TRP A 63 16.55 -33.65 -10.91
C TRP A 63 17.99 -34.16 -10.68
N GLY A 64 18.64 -34.60 -11.76
CA GLY A 64 19.97 -35.21 -11.69
C GLY A 64 19.95 -36.66 -11.20
N ASP A 65 20.92 -37.45 -11.65
CA ASP A 65 21.06 -38.85 -11.24
C ASP A 65 21.92 -38.99 -9.98
N ALA A 66 22.03 -40.23 -9.47
CA ALA A 66 22.81 -40.51 -8.28
C ALA A 66 24.31 -40.22 -8.47
N GLU A 67 24.84 -40.38 -9.68
CA GLU A 67 26.25 -40.10 -9.99
C GLU A 67 26.55 -38.60 -9.90
N TYR A 68 25.66 -37.77 -10.44
CA TYR A 68 25.72 -36.32 -10.35
C TYR A 68 25.79 -35.83 -8.89
N HIS A 69 24.90 -36.37 -8.04
CA HIS A 69 24.85 -36.00 -6.62
C HIS A 69 26.05 -36.55 -5.84
N GLN A 70 26.55 -37.73 -6.21
CA GLN A 70 27.75 -38.31 -5.60
C GLN A 70 29.00 -37.47 -5.87
N GLU A 71 29.19 -37.01 -7.11
CA GLU A 71 30.31 -36.13 -7.47
C GLU A 71 30.24 -34.80 -6.70
N THR A 72 29.03 -34.23 -6.57
CA THR A 72 28.80 -33.00 -5.80
C THR A 72 29.11 -33.19 -4.32
N LEU A 73 28.77 -34.35 -3.74
CA LEU A 73 29.09 -34.70 -2.37
C LEU A 73 30.61 -34.85 -2.16
N ASP A 74 31.33 -35.42 -3.12
CA ASP A 74 32.78 -35.55 -3.02
C ASP A 74 33.49 -34.19 -3.11
N ASN A 75 33.00 -33.28 -3.97
CA ASN A 75 33.44 -31.88 -3.98
C ASN A 75 33.16 -31.18 -2.65
N LEU A 76 32.00 -31.41 -2.03
CA LEU A 76 31.67 -30.87 -0.72
C LEU A 76 32.62 -31.38 0.36
N LYS A 77 32.99 -32.67 0.35
CA LYS A 77 33.99 -33.22 1.29
C LYS A 77 35.35 -32.52 1.15
N ILE A 78 35.76 -32.20 -0.08
CA ILE A 78 37.00 -31.45 -0.33
C ILE A 78 36.88 -30.03 0.24
N ALA A 79 35.77 -29.33 -0.01
CA ALA A 79 35.51 -27.99 0.51
C ALA A 79 35.44 -27.95 2.05
N VAL A 80 34.84 -28.94 2.69
CA VAL A 80 34.80 -29.08 4.15
C VAL A 80 36.22 -29.24 4.73
N LYS A 81 37.06 -30.07 4.09
CA LYS A 81 38.46 -30.25 4.50
C LYS A 81 39.27 -28.96 4.35
N SER A 82 39.11 -28.23 3.24
CA SER A 82 39.87 -27.00 2.97
C SER A 82 39.46 -25.85 3.90
N THR A 83 38.17 -25.71 4.19
CA THR A 83 37.62 -24.63 5.03
C THR A 83 37.66 -24.93 6.53
N LYS A 84 37.80 -26.21 6.91
CA LYS A 84 37.64 -26.69 8.29
C LYS A 84 36.28 -26.32 8.91
N LYS A 85 35.25 -26.18 8.07
CA LYS A 85 33.86 -25.90 8.46
C LYS A 85 33.04 -27.18 8.31
N LEU A 86 32.39 -27.60 9.38
CA LEU A 86 31.47 -28.74 9.33
C LEU A 86 30.22 -28.39 8.52
N CYS A 87 29.76 -29.35 7.72
CA CYS A 87 28.52 -29.25 6.95
C CYS A 87 27.78 -30.58 7.05
N ALA A 88 26.54 -30.57 7.53
CA ALA A 88 25.69 -31.75 7.50
C ALA A 88 25.20 -32.00 6.07
N VAL A 89 24.91 -33.25 5.74
CA VAL A 89 24.37 -33.64 4.43
C VAL A 89 22.92 -34.06 4.63
N MET A 90 22.03 -33.52 3.81
CA MET A 90 20.61 -33.83 3.80
C MET A 90 20.21 -34.32 2.42
N LEU A 91 19.59 -35.49 2.37
CA LEU A 91 18.96 -36.02 1.18
C LEU A 91 17.52 -35.52 1.13
N ASP A 92 17.13 -34.98 -0.02
CA ASP A 92 15.76 -34.59 -0.29
C ASP A 92 15.18 -35.44 -1.42
N THR A 93 14.04 -36.07 -1.14
CA THR A 93 13.41 -37.04 -2.03
C THR A 93 12.49 -36.33 -3.02
N VAL A 94 12.37 -36.86 -4.24
CA VAL A 94 11.48 -36.33 -5.30
C VAL A 94 10.04 -36.07 -4.82
N GLY A 95 9.47 -37.00 -4.04
CA GLY A 95 8.04 -36.96 -3.71
C GLY A 95 7.13 -37.22 -4.93
N PRO A 96 5.80 -37.05 -4.78
CA PRO A 96 4.82 -37.34 -5.84
C PRO A 96 4.60 -36.12 -6.76
N GLU A 97 5.64 -35.65 -7.44
CA GLU A 97 5.52 -34.49 -8.33
C GLU A 97 4.92 -34.83 -9.70
N LEU A 98 3.89 -34.09 -10.10
CA LEU A 98 3.45 -34.05 -11.50
C LEU A 98 4.35 -33.10 -12.29
N GLN A 99 5.05 -33.64 -13.27
CA GLN A 99 5.99 -32.90 -14.11
C GLN A 99 5.53 -32.88 -15.56
N VAL A 100 5.65 -31.71 -16.20
CA VAL A 100 5.57 -31.59 -17.65
C VAL A 100 6.92 -31.97 -18.24
N ILE A 101 6.92 -32.93 -19.17
CA ILE A 101 8.13 -33.45 -19.80
C ILE A 101 8.39 -32.69 -21.10
N ASN A 102 9.42 -31.83 -21.08
CA ASN A 102 9.91 -31.14 -22.27
C ASN A 102 11.31 -31.62 -22.63
N LYS A 103 11.39 -32.72 -23.40
CA LYS A 103 12.67 -33.31 -23.85
C LYS A 103 13.48 -32.39 -24.78
N SER A 104 12.84 -31.42 -25.43
CA SER A 104 13.50 -30.52 -26.38
C SER A 104 14.28 -29.40 -25.70
N GLU A 105 14.00 -29.12 -24.42
CA GLU A 105 14.50 -27.97 -23.65
C GLU A 105 14.21 -26.58 -24.28
N LYS A 106 13.42 -26.53 -25.37
CA LYS A 106 13.04 -25.27 -26.02
C LYS A 106 11.91 -24.61 -25.24
N ALA A 107 11.92 -23.28 -25.21
CA ALA A 107 10.85 -22.49 -24.60
C ALA A 107 9.53 -22.72 -25.35
N ILE A 108 8.45 -22.93 -24.59
CA ILE A 108 7.09 -23.13 -25.11
C ILE A 108 6.25 -21.92 -24.71
N THR A 109 5.70 -21.23 -25.70
CA THR A 109 4.83 -20.07 -25.46
C THR A 109 3.37 -20.49 -25.59
N LEU A 110 2.62 -20.42 -24.48
CA LEU A 110 1.17 -20.63 -24.47
C LEU A 110 0.46 -19.29 -24.73
N LYS A 111 -0.63 -19.34 -25.49
CA LYS A 111 -1.48 -18.15 -25.73
C LYS A 111 -2.61 -18.10 -24.71
N ALA A 112 -2.90 -16.89 -24.23
CA ALA A 112 -4.12 -16.65 -23.45
C ALA A 112 -5.35 -17.14 -24.24
N ASP A 113 -6.32 -17.72 -23.52
CA ASP A 113 -7.54 -18.34 -24.08
C ASP A 113 -7.31 -19.49 -25.07
N GLY A 114 -6.07 -19.98 -25.20
CA GLY A 114 -5.72 -21.14 -26.02
C GLY A 114 -6.10 -22.47 -25.35
N LEU A 115 -6.43 -23.46 -26.16
CA LEU A 115 -6.64 -24.84 -25.70
C LEU A 115 -5.30 -25.57 -25.65
N VAL A 116 -5.02 -26.22 -24.52
CA VAL A 116 -3.81 -27.03 -24.29
C VAL A 116 -4.22 -28.40 -23.80
N THR A 117 -3.62 -29.45 -24.37
CA THR A 117 -3.87 -30.84 -24.01
C THR A 117 -2.75 -31.36 -23.12
N LEU A 118 -3.07 -31.80 -21.90
CA LEU A 118 -2.13 -32.54 -21.05
C LEU A 118 -2.21 -34.03 -21.38
N THR A 119 -1.10 -34.66 -21.74
CA THR A 119 -1.07 -36.07 -22.20
C THR A 119 -0.09 -36.90 -21.40
N PRO A 120 -0.42 -38.13 -20.97
CA PRO A 120 0.55 -39.00 -20.30
C PRO A 120 1.56 -39.63 -21.27
N ASN A 121 1.39 -39.41 -22.58
CA ASN A 121 2.33 -39.88 -23.58
C ASN A 121 3.62 -39.05 -23.57
N GLN A 122 4.63 -39.51 -22.83
CA GLN A 122 5.94 -38.86 -22.71
C GLN A 122 6.80 -38.93 -23.99
N ASP A 123 6.40 -39.71 -24.99
CA ASP A 123 7.09 -39.77 -26.28
C ASP A 123 6.67 -38.65 -27.23
N GLN A 124 5.57 -37.96 -26.92
CA GLN A 124 5.13 -36.81 -27.69
C GLN A 124 6.01 -35.59 -27.37
N GLU A 125 6.33 -34.77 -28.37
CA GLU A 125 7.09 -33.54 -28.15
C GLU A 125 6.18 -32.45 -27.57
N ALA A 126 6.68 -31.72 -26.58
CA ALA A 126 5.96 -30.65 -25.94
C ALA A 126 5.85 -29.43 -26.87
N SER A 127 4.65 -28.87 -26.98
CA SER A 127 4.32 -27.75 -27.88
C SER A 127 3.32 -26.79 -27.22
N SER A 128 2.96 -25.71 -27.93
CA SER A 128 1.95 -24.75 -27.45
C SER A 128 0.54 -25.32 -27.31
N GLU A 129 0.29 -26.53 -27.84
CA GLU A 129 -1.02 -27.19 -27.86
C GLU A 129 -1.03 -28.50 -27.07
N VAL A 130 0.14 -29.11 -26.83
CA VAL A 130 0.26 -30.41 -26.14
C VAL A 130 1.41 -30.38 -25.15
N LEU A 131 1.14 -30.76 -23.91
CA LEU A 131 2.11 -30.88 -22.84
C LEU A 131 2.14 -32.32 -22.31
N PRO A 132 3.18 -33.10 -22.61
CA PRO A 132 3.41 -34.41 -22.01
C PRO A 132 3.60 -34.32 -20.50
N ILE A 133 3.02 -35.23 -19.73
CA ILE A 133 3.13 -35.29 -18.26
C ILE A 133 3.56 -36.68 -17.78
N ASN A 134 4.18 -36.73 -16.61
CA ASN A 134 4.64 -37.97 -15.98
C ASN A 134 3.53 -38.74 -15.21
N PHE A 135 2.25 -38.35 -15.36
CA PHE A 135 1.13 -38.94 -14.61
C PHE A 135 -0.05 -39.28 -15.51
N ASP A 136 -0.44 -40.55 -15.54
CA ASP A 136 -1.55 -41.09 -16.35
C ASP A 136 -2.93 -40.95 -15.69
N GLY A 137 -2.97 -40.69 -14.39
CA GLY A 137 -4.21 -40.53 -13.62
C GLY A 137 -4.87 -39.15 -13.74
N LEU A 138 -4.23 -38.16 -14.37
CA LEU A 138 -4.70 -36.77 -14.32
C LEU A 138 -6.13 -36.62 -14.84
N ALA A 139 -6.44 -37.23 -15.99
CA ALA A 139 -7.76 -37.19 -16.62
C ALA A 139 -8.87 -37.81 -15.76
N LYS A 140 -8.53 -38.69 -14.81
CA LYS A 140 -9.48 -39.27 -13.84
C LYS A 140 -9.61 -38.42 -12.57
N ALA A 141 -8.57 -37.65 -12.25
CA ALA A 141 -8.49 -36.83 -11.04
C ALA A 141 -9.15 -35.46 -11.20
N VAL A 142 -9.22 -34.92 -12.42
CA VAL A 142 -9.79 -33.60 -12.71
C VAL A 142 -11.17 -33.69 -13.35
N LYS A 143 -11.98 -32.64 -13.16
CA LYS A 143 -13.30 -32.45 -13.77
C LYS A 143 -13.31 -31.17 -14.60
N LYS A 144 -14.27 -31.09 -15.53
CA LYS A 144 -14.49 -29.86 -16.30
C LYS A 144 -14.75 -28.69 -15.34
N GLY A 145 -13.97 -27.63 -15.47
CA GLY A 145 -14.03 -26.45 -14.60
C GLY A 145 -12.94 -26.41 -13.52
N ASP A 146 -12.24 -27.52 -13.29
CA ASP A 146 -11.08 -27.53 -12.39
C ASP A 146 -9.94 -26.71 -13.00
N THR A 147 -9.22 -25.99 -12.13
CA THR A 147 -8.07 -25.18 -12.56
C THR A 147 -6.78 -25.97 -12.41
N ILE A 148 -6.03 -26.10 -13.49
CA ILE A 148 -4.72 -26.76 -13.50
C ILE A 148 -3.65 -25.69 -13.71
N PHE A 149 -2.68 -25.64 -12.81
CA PHE A 149 -1.54 -24.75 -12.91
C PHE A 149 -0.35 -25.50 -13.53
N VAL A 150 0.29 -24.89 -14.52
CA VAL A 150 1.51 -25.42 -15.16
C VAL A 150 2.59 -24.34 -15.11
N GLY A 151 3.77 -24.68 -14.61
CA GLY A 151 4.89 -23.75 -14.49
C GLY A 151 6.12 -24.42 -13.85
N GLN A 152 7.31 -23.85 -14.09
CA GLN A 152 8.59 -24.39 -13.61
C GLN A 152 8.68 -24.38 -12.07
N TYR A 153 8.00 -23.45 -11.42
CA TYR A 153 7.82 -23.42 -9.96
C TYR A 153 6.34 -23.12 -9.69
N LEU A 154 5.56 -24.16 -9.51
CA LEU A 154 4.15 -24.01 -9.16
C LEU A 154 4.04 -23.43 -7.74
N PHE A 155 3.72 -22.14 -7.64
CA PHE A 155 3.35 -21.48 -6.39
C PHE A 155 1.96 -21.93 -5.97
N THR A 156 1.81 -23.18 -5.55
CA THR A 156 0.53 -23.70 -5.05
C THR A 156 0.55 -23.64 -3.53
N GLY A 157 -0.21 -22.71 -2.96
CA GLY A 157 -1.02 -23.01 -1.78
C GLY A 157 -2.30 -23.64 -2.31
N SER A 158 -2.72 -24.76 -1.74
CA SER A 158 -3.87 -25.52 -2.21
C SER A 158 -5.14 -24.65 -2.20
N GLU A 159 -5.63 -24.27 -3.38
CA GLU A 159 -7.04 -23.92 -3.60
C GLU A 159 -7.86 -25.24 -3.57
N THR A 160 -7.95 -25.86 -2.40
CA THR A 160 -9.01 -26.84 -2.17
C THR A 160 -9.98 -26.19 -1.19
N THR A 161 -11.16 -25.85 -1.72
CA THR A 161 -12.34 -25.40 -0.98
C THR A 161 -12.21 -24.09 -0.20
N SER A 162 -12.09 -22.96 -0.88
CA SER A 162 -12.89 -21.81 -0.48
C SER A 162 -14.18 -21.86 -1.28
N VAL A 163 -15.16 -22.58 -0.72
CA VAL A 163 -16.58 -22.36 -1.00
C VAL A 163 -16.79 -20.86 -1.18
N TRP A 164 -17.52 -20.48 -2.23
CA TRP A 164 -18.08 -19.14 -2.43
C TRP A 164 -18.49 -18.53 -1.08
N LEU A 165 -17.61 -17.74 -0.47
CA LEU A 165 -17.98 -16.93 0.68
C LEU A 165 -18.68 -15.72 0.10
N GLU A 166 -19.99 -15.89 -0.08
CA GLU A 166 -20.94 -14.81 -0.14
C GLU A 166 -20.58 -13.76 0.93
N SER A 167 -20.40 -12.51 0.48
CA SER A 167 -20.07 -11.33 1.29
C SER A 167 -18.76 -11.43 2.10
N PHE A 168 -17.62 -11.42 1.40
CA PHE A 168 -16.32 -11.08 2.02
C PHE A 168 -16.42 -9.67 2.62
N PHE A 169 -16.42 -9.56 3.95
CA PHE A 169 -16.21 -8.26 4.57
C PHE A 169 -14.79 -7.79 4.18
N PRO A 170 -14.62 -6.57 3.65
CA PRO A 170 -13.31 -6.10 3.19
C PRO A 170 -12.31 -6.09 4.34
N ALA A 171 -11.06 -6.43 4.04
CA ALA A 171 -9.95 -6.34 4.99
C ALA A 171 -9.94 -4.97 5.69
N LEU A 172 -9.57 -4.95 6.97
CA LEU A 172 -9.46 -3.70 7.72
C LEU A 172 -8.29 -2.86 7.18
N THR A 173 -7.19 -3.51 6.81
CA THR A 173 -6.00 -2.95 6.17
C THR A 173 -6.38 -2.38 4.81
N LYS A 174 -5.88 -1.18 4.51
CA LYS A 174 -6.24 -0.43 3.31
C LYS A 174 -5.30 -0.74 2.15
N ILE A 175 -5.77 -0.52 0.93
CA ILE A 175 -4.96 -0.70 -0.28
C ILE A 175 -4.88 0.62 -1.04
N VAL A 176 -3.66 1.10 -1.21
CA VAL A 176 -3.32 2.24 -2.07
C VAL A 176 -2.89 1.68 -3.41
N GLY A 177 -3.62 2.01 -4.48
CA GLY A 177 -3.28 1.60 -5.84
C GLY A 177 -2.69 2.78 -6.62
N THR A 178 -1.50 2.59 -7.19
CA THR A 178 -0.92 3.56 -8.13
C THR A 178 -1.58 3.41 -9.49
N LEU A 179 -2.16 4.49 -10.02
CA LEU A 179 -2.89 4.47 -11.29
C LEU A 179 -1.98 4.79 -12.47
N GLY A 180 -2.13 4.04 -13.56
CA GLY A 180 -1.28 4.17 -14.74
C GLY A 180 -1.88 3.54 -15.99
N PRO A 181 -1.06 3.25 -17.02
CA PRO A 181 -1.55 2.84 -18.33
C PRO A 181 -2.44 1.59 -18.32
N LYS A 182 -2.20 0.66 -17.39
CA LYS A 182 -2.98 -0.58 -17.27
C LYS A 182 -4.18 -0.48 -16.32
N SER A 183 -4.33 0.64 -15.62
CA SER A 183 -5.35 0.81 -14.56
C SER A 183 -6.18 2.10 -14.68
N ARG A 184 -6.18 2.77 -15.84
CA ARG A 184 -6.90 4.05 -16.05
C ARG A 184 -8.28 3.95 -16.71
N SER A 185 -8.68 2.79 -17.23
CA SER A 185 -10.01 2.63 -17.84
C SER A 185 -11.09 2.61 -16.74
N VAL A 186 -12.29 3.11 -17.03
CA VAL A 186 -13.41 3.12 -16.08
C VAL A 186 -13.75 1.69 -15.61
N GLU A 187 -13.65 0.70 -16.51
CA GLU A 187 -13.89 -0.71 -16.20
C GLU A 187 -12.87 -1.25 -15.19
N THR A 188 -11.58 -1.09 -15.47
CA THR A 188 -10.50 -1.55 -14.58
C THR A 188 -10.56 -0.83 -13.25
N LEU A 189 -10.77 0.50 -13.24
CA LEU A 189 -10.95 1.28 -12.02
C LEU A 189 -12.15 0.78 -11.19
N SER A 190 -13.26 0.48 -11.85
CA SER A 190 -14.43 -0.10 -11.18
C SER A 190 -14.11 -1.47 -10.57
N GLY A 191 -13.31 -2.29 -11.26
CA GLY A 191 -12.78 -3.56 -10.75
C GLY A 191 -11.88 -3.37 -9.54
N CYS A 192 -10.94 -2.42 -9.58
CA CYS A 192 -10.03 -2.08 -8.48
C CYS A 192 -10.81 -1.63 -7.23
N LEU A 193 -11.80 -0.75 -7.40
CA LEU A 193 -12.64 -0.27 -6.29
C LEU A 193 -13.48 -1.39 -5.66
N LYS A 194 -14.06 -2.27 -6.48
CA LYS A 194 -14.81 -3.44 -6.00
C LYS A 194 -13.90 -4.44 -5.27
N SER A 195 -12.66 -4.56 -5.71
CA SER A 195 -11.66 -5.48 -5.13
C SER A 195 -11.02 -4.97 -3.84
N GLY A 196 -11.24 -3.69 -3.48
CA GLY A 196 -10.84 -3.15 -2.17
C GLY A 196 -9.88 -1.97 -2.20
N MET A 197 -9.55 -1.40 -3.37
CA MET A 197 -8.76 -0.17 -3.44
C MET A 197 -9.50 0.99 -2.76
N SER A 198 -8.82 1.69 -1.86
CA SER A 198 -9.40 2.79 -1.07
C SER A 198 -8.72 4.13 -1.30
N VAL A 199 -7.50 4.14 -1.84
CA VAL A 199 -6.76 5.35 -2.21
C VAL A 199 -6.17 5.16 -3.60
N ALA A 200 -6.37 6.14 -4.47
CA ALA A 200 -5.74 6.23 -5.79
C ALA A 200 -4.52 7.15 -5.68
N ARG A 201 -3.33 6.60 -5.94
CA ARG A 201 -2.06 7.33 -6.00
C ARG A 201 -1.78 7.74 -7.44
N PHE A 202 -1.50 9.02 -7.63
CA PHE A 202 -1.08 9.63 -8.90
C PHE A 202 0.41 9.98 -8.79
N ASP A 203 1.23 9.30 -9.59
CA ASP A 203 2.68 9.41 -9.55
C ASP A 203 3.16 10.39 -10.62
N PHE A 204 3.62 11.58 -10.20
CA PHE A 204 4.06 12.64 -11.12
C PHE A 204 5.52 12.51 -11.58
N SER A 205 6.22 11.44 -11.20
CA SER A 205 7.52 11.08 -11.78
C SER A 205 7.39 10.77 -13.28
N TRP A 206 6.20 10.36 -13.72
CA TRP A 206 5.88 10.08 -15.11
C TRP A 206 4.51 10.67 -15.48
N GLY A 207 4.34 11.06 -16.73
CA GLY A 207 3.09 11.60 -17.26
C GLY A 207 2.87 13.07 -16.91
N ASP A 208 2.10 13.75 -17.74
CA ASP A 208 1.75 15.16 -17.55
C ASP A 208 0.43 15.33 -16.77
N ALA A 209 0.11 16.59 -16.45
CA ALA A 209 -1.11 16.92 -15.72
C ALA A 209 -2.38 16.50 -16.48
N GLU A 210 -2.36 16.50 -17.81
CA GLU A 210 -3.50 16.12 -18.66
C GLU A 210 -3.79 14.62 -18.54
N TYR A 211 -2.74 13.79 -18.63
CA TYR A 211 -2.81 12.34 -18.40
C TYR A 211 -3.43 12.01 -17.03
N HIS A 212 -2.94 12.69 -15.99
CA HIS A 212 -3.42 12.46 -14.62
C HIS A 212 -4.85 12.99 -14.42
N GLN A 213 -5.23 14.08 -15.09
CA GLN A 213 -6.58 14.62 -15.06
C GLN A 213 -7.59 13.66 -15.70
N GLU A 214 -7.29 13.11 -16.88
CA GLU A 214 -8.16 12.14 -17.53
C GLU A 214 -8.36 10.88 -16.66
N THR A 215 -7.27 10.41 -16.05
CA THR A 215 -7.31 9.26 -15.14
C THR A 215 -8.20 9.54 -13.91
N LEU A 216 -8.12 10.75 -13.34
CA LEU A 216 -8.98 11.17 -12.24
C LEU A 216 -10.45 11.31 -12.66
N ASP A 217 -10.73 11.77 -13.87
CA ASP A 217 -12.08 11.87 -14.39
C ASP A 217 -12.71 10.49 -14.62
N ASN A 218 -11.95 9.53 -15.13
CA ASN A 218 -12.36 8.13 -15.18
C ASN A 218 -12.60 7.54 -13.79
N LEU A 219 -11.75 7.86 -12.80
CA LEU A 219 -11.92 7.42 -11.42
C LEU A 219 -13.22 7.97 -10.82
N LYS A 220 -13.59 9.22 -11.10
CA LYS A 220 -14.87 9.80 -10.64
C LYS A 220 -16.07 9.06 -11.22
N ILE A 221 -16.01 8.66 -12.50
CA ILE A 221 -17.05 7.84 -13.13
C ILE A 221 -17.14 6.47 -12.45
N ALA A 222 -16.01 5.81 -12.20
CA ALA A 222 -15.95 4.52 -11.51
C ALA A 222 -16.46 4.59 -10.05
N VAL A 223 -16.11 5.64 -9.31
CA VAL A 223 -16.62 5.89 -7.94
C VAL A 223 -18.15 6.03 -7.96
N LYS A 224 -18.70 6.74 -8.96
CA LYS A 224 -20.16 6.91 -9.12
C LYS A 224 -20.85 5.59 -9.46
N SER A 225 -20.29 4.79 -10.36
CA SER A 225 -20.89 3.52 -10.78
C SER A 225 -20.83 2.46 -9.68
N THR A 226 -19.73 2.39 -8.94
CA THR A 226 -19.51 1.39 -7.88
C THR A 226 -20.08 1.79 -6.52
N LYS A 227 -20.36 3.09 -6.32
CA LYS A 227 -20.73 3.68 -5.03
C LYS A 227 -19.67 3.44 -3.94
N LYS A 228 -18.40 3.24 -4.32
CA LYS A 228 -17.27 3.06 -3.42
C LYS A 228 -16.43 4.34 -3.40
N LEU A 229 -16.24 4.92 -2.21
CA LEU A 229 -15.39 6.10 -2.04
C LEU A 229 -13.92 5.74 -2.27
N CYS A 230 -13.19 6.66 -2.89
CA CYS A 230 -11.75 6.57 -3.08
C CYS A 230 -11.12 7.93 -2.77
N ALA A 231 -10.03 7.92 -2.02
CA ALA A 231 -9.24 9.13 -1.76
C ALA A 231 -8.20 9.35 -2.86
N VAL A 232 -7.80 10.62 -3.05
CA VAL A 232 -6.79 11.00 -4.04
C VAL A 232 -5.49 11.37 -3.33
N MET A 233 -4.42 10.68 -3.69
CA MET A 233 -3.05 10.93 -3.23
C MET A 233 -2.19 11.42 -4.40
N LEU A 234 -1.57 12.59 -4.23
CA LEU A 234 -0.56 13.10 -5.15
C LEU A 234 0.82 12.69 -4.63
N ASP A 235 1.62 12.01 -5.44
CA ASP A 235 3.01 11.68 -5.13
C ASP A 235 3.95 12.66 -5.82
N THR A 236 4.76 13.37 -5.04
CA THR A 236 5.75 14.32 -5.55
C THR A 236 6.92 13.56 -6.19
N VAL A 237 7.57 14.15 -7.19
CA VAL A 237 8.83 13.62 -7.72
C VAL A 237 9.92 13.72 -6.65
N GLY A 238 10.05 14.91 -6.06
CA GLY A 238 11.10 15.21 -5.10
C GLY A 238 12.48 15.30 -5.76
N PRO A 239 13.56 15.29 -4.96
CA PRO A 239 14.93 15.47 -5.41
C PRO A 239 15.50 14.22 -6.11
N GLU A 240 14.87 13.76 -7.20
CA GLU A 240 15.33 12.60 -7.95
C GLU A 240 16.50 12.94 -8.90
N LEU A 241 17.62 12.23 -8.73
CA LEU A 241 18.74 12.28 -9.66
C LEU A 241 18.50 11.31 -10.81
N GLN A 242 18.79 11.75 -12.02
CA GLN A 242 18.54 10.96 -13.22
C GLN A 242 19.68 11.05 -14.22
N VAL A 243 19.98 9.92 -14.85
CA VAL A 243 20.80 9.86 -16.06
C VAL A 243 19.90 10.07 -17.27
N ILE A 244 20.31 10.96 -18.17
CA ILE A 244 19.56 11.36 -19.36
C ILE A 244 20.16 10.69 -20.60
N ASN A 245 19.39 9.79 -21.21
CA ASN A 245 19.74 9.13 -22.45
C ASN A 245 18.84 9.59 -23.60
N LYS A 246 19.22 10.70 -24.24
CA LYS A 246 18.49 11.28 -25.39
C LYS A 246 18.43 10.35 -26.61
N SER A 247 19.35 9.38 -26.72
CA SER A 247 19.43 8.46 -27.86
C SER A 247 18.43 7.30 -27.79
N GLU A 248 17.90 7.02 -26.58
CA GLU A 248 17.11 5.83 -26.22
C GLU A 248 17.78 4.47 -26.50
N LYS A 249 19.01 4.47 -27.04
CA LYS A 249 19.76 3.24 -27.31
C LYS A 249 20.18 2.60 -26.00
N ALA A 250 20.17 1.27 -25.98
CA ALA A 250 20.63 0.52 -24.83
C ALA A 250 22.14 0.74 -24.59
N ILE A 251 22.50 1.02 -23.34
CA ILE A 251 23.88 1.27 -22.90
C ILE A 251 24.36 0.05 -22.12
N THR A 252 25.39 -0.62 -22.63
CA THR A 252 25.97 -1.80 -21.97
C THR A 252 27.25 -1.43 -21.26
N LEU A 253 27.23 -1.55 -19.93
CA LEU A 253 28.36 -1.35 -19.04
C LEU A 253 29.00 -2.69 -18.72
N LYS A 254 30.33 -2.74 -18.77
CA LYS A 254 31.11 -3.93 -18.41
C LYS A 254 31.53 -3.86 -16.96
N ALA A 255 31.61 -5.02 -16.30
CA ALA A 255 32.25 -5.11 -15.00
C ALA A 255 33.70 -4.61 -15.09
N ASP A 256 34.12 -3.90 -14.06
CA ASP A 256 35.41 -3.23 -13.91
C ASP A 256 35.72 -2.15 -14.96
N GLY A 257 34.73 -1.73 -15.74
CA GLY A 257 34.84 -0.60 -16.67
C GLY A 257 34.75 0.75 -15.95
N LEU A 258 35.47 1.76 -16.46
CA LEU A 258 35.33 3.15 -16.01
C LEU A 258 34.19 3.84 -16.76
N VAL A 259 33.39 4.62 -16.02
CA VAL A 259 32.30 5.43 -16.56
C VAL A 259 32.29 6.79 -15.87
N THR A 260 32.05 7.86 -16.63
CA THR A 260 32.00 9.24 -16.15
C THR A 260 30.57 9.71 -16.03
N LEU A 261 30.16 10.12 -14.83
CA LEU A 261 28.91 10.86 -14.61
C LEU A 261 29.19 12.35 -14.80
N THR A 262 28.48 13.02 -15.70
CA THR A 262 28.74 14.43 -16.05
C THR A 262 27.46 15.26 -16.04
N PRO A 263 27.46 16.50 -15.51
CA PRO A 263 26.30 17.38 -15.62
C PRO A 263 26.12 17.97 -17.03
N ASN A 264 27.09 17.76 -17.93
CA ASN A 264 27.00 18.21 -19.31
C ASN A 264 26.01 17.35 -20.11
N GLN A 265 24.76 17.79 -20.18
CA GLN A 265 23.67 17.13 -20.90
C GLN A 265 23.77 17.21 -22.43
N ASP A 266 24.73 17.95 -22.98
CA ASP A 266 24.96 17.99 -24.43
C ASP A 266 25.73 16.76 -24.93
N GLN A 267 26.35 15.99 -24.03
CA GLN A 267 27.00 14.72 -24.37
C GLN A 267 25.97 13.60 -24.58
N GLU A 268 26.25 12.68 -25.51
CA GLU A 268 25.42 11.49 -25.72
C GLU A 268 25.76 10.42 -24.66
N ALA A 269 24.73 9.83 -24.05
CA ALA A 269 24.91 8.76 -23.09
C ALA A 269 25.50 7.50 -23.75
N SER A 270 26.55 6.95 -23.17
CA SER A 270 27.31 5.81 -23.69
C SER A 270 27.86 4.94 -22.55
N SER A 271 28.60 3.88 -22.89
CA SER A 271 29.27 3.04 -21.89
C SER A 271 30.41 3.74 -21.15
N GLU A 272 30.84 4.92 -21.62
CA GLU A 272 31.95 5.69 -21.05
C GLU A 272 31.47 6.97 -20.35
N VAL A 273 30.34 7.54 -20.77
CA VAL A 273 29.82 8.82 -20.26
C VAL A 273 28.31 8.72 -20.05
N LEU A 274 27.84 9.13 -18.87
CA LEU A 274 26.44 9.19 -18.49
C LEU A 274 26.09 10.62 -18.06
N PRO A 275 25.37 11.40 -18.89
CA PRO A 275 24.90 12.73 -18.54
C PRO A 275 23.83 12.69 -17.45
N ILE A 276 23.92 13.58 -16.46
CA ILE A 276 22.99 13.65 -15.31
C ILE A 276 22.24 14.99 -15.23
N ASN A 277 21.10 14.99 -14.52
CA ASN A 277 20.24 16.16 -14.33
C ASN A 277 20.68 17.11 -13.20
N PHE A 278 21.86 16.92 -12.60
CA PHE A 278 22.32 17.65 -11.42
C PHE A 278 23.82 17.97 -11.47
N ASP A 279 24.19 19.22 -11.23
CA ASP A 279 25.57 19.72 -11.27
C ASP A 279 26.30 19.64 -9.91
N GLY A 280 25.57 19.44 -8.82
CA GLY A 280 26.15 19.35 -7.48
C GLY A 280 26.74 17.98 -7.11
N LEU A 281 26.65 16.96 -7.97
CA LEU A 281 27.03 15.58 -7.60
C LEU A 281 28.52 15.49 -7.20
N ALA A 282 29.41 16.14 -7.95
CA ALA A 282 30.85 16.17 -7.69
C ALA A 282 31.21 16.76 -6.32
N LYS A 283 30.37 17.63 -5.76
CA LYS A 283 30.56 18.22 -4.42
C LYS A 283 30.00 17.33 -3.30
N ALA A 284 29.06 16.46 -3.64
CA ALA A 284 28.36 15.60 -2.69
C ALA A 284 29.12 14.29 -2.42
N VAL A 285 29.74 13.71 -3.46
CA VAL A 285 30.39 12.40 -3.39
C VAL A 285 31.90 12.50 -3.15
N LYS A 286 32.48 11.43 -2.60
CA LYS A 286 33.92 11.24 -2.43
C LYS A 286 34.35 9.86 -2.92
N LYS A 287 35.67 9.68 -3.11
CA LYS A 287 36.25 8.38 -3.47
C LYS A 287 35.77 7.28 -2.51
N GLY A 288 35.31 6.17 -3.08
CA GLY A 288 34.76 5.01 -2.37
C GLY A 288 33.25 5.06 -2.12
N ASP A 289 32.57 6.19 -2.39
CA ASP A 289 31.11 6.23 -2.30
C ASP A 289 30.47 5.36 -3.39
N THR A 290 29.28 4.84 -3.11
CA THR A 290 28.55 3.95 -4.01
C THR A 290 27.38 4.67 -4.66
N ILE A 291 27.26 4.56 -5.97
CA ILE A 291 26.18 5.12 -6.78
C ILE A 291 25.49 3.97 -7.52
N PHE A 292 24.17 3.94 -7.45
CA PHE A 292 23.35 2.98 -8.17
C PHE A 292 22.62 3.69 -9.30
N VAL A 293 22.65 3.12 -10.51
CA VAL A 293 21.92 3.65 -11.67
C VAL A 293 21.07 2.55 -12.28
N GLY A 294 19.80 2.83 -12.53
CA GLY A 294 18.89 1.89 -13.16
C GLY A 294 17.50 2.46 -13.39
N GLN A 295 16.72 1.83 -14.25
CA GLN A 295 15.33 2.27 -14.49
C GLN A 295 14.44 1.99 -13.28
N TYR A 296 14.73 0.92 -12.55
CA TYR A 296 14.05 0.54 -11.33
C TYR A 296 15.11 -0.04 -10.39
N LEU A 297 15.66 0.81 -9.53
CA LEU A 297 16.69 0.41 -8.59
C LEU A 297 16.14 -0.78 -7.77
N PHE A 298 16.79 -1.94 -7.94
CA PHE A 298 16.43 -3.24 -7.35
C PHE A 298 15.01 -3.75 -7.66
N THR A 299 14.85 -4.49 -8.77
CA THR A 299 13.61 -5.24 -9.11
C THR A 299 13.77 -6.76 -9.03
N GLY A 300 14.88 -7.25 -8.47
CA GLY A 300 15.22 -8.68 -8.53
C GLY A 300 15.60 -9.17 -9.94
N SER A 301 15.48 -8.31 -10.98
CA SER A 301 16.03 -8.52 -12.31
C SER A 301 17.37 -7.78 -12.42
N GLU A 302 18.43 -8.42 -11.93
CA GLU A 302 19.78 -7.87 -11.72
C GLU A 302 20.51 -7.36 -13.00
N THR A 303 19.90 -7.51 -14.19
CA THR A 303 20.52 -7.14 -15.47
C THR A 303 20.31 -5.67 -15.88
N THR A 304 19.46 -4.92 -15.17
CA THR A 304 19.02 -3.57 -15.57
C THR A 304 19.51 -2.43 -14.66
N SER A 305 20.35 -2.75 -13.67
CA SER A 305 20.92 -1.77 -12.74
C SER A 305 22.44 -1.94 -12.62
N VAL A 306 23.17 -0.84 -12.59
CA VAL A 306 24.62 -0.81 -12.42
C VAL A 306 25.01 -0.25 -11.06
N TRP A 307 26.02 -0.87 -10.46
CA TRP A 307 26.66 -0.46 -9.22
C TRP A 307 27.97 0.22 -9.58
N LEU A 308 28.09 1.48 -9.22
CA LEU A 308 29.24 2.33 -9.49
C LEU A 308 29.93 2.66 -8.18
N GLU A 309 31.24 2.52 -8.13
CA GLU A 309 32.07 3.02 -7.03
C GLU A 309 32.85 4.24 -7.51
N VAL A 310 32.74 5.35 -6.79
CA VAL A 310 33.45 6.58 -7.14
C VAL A 310 34.96 6.36 -7.00
N ASP A 311 35.70 6.48 -8.10
CA ASP A 311 37.16 6.37 -8.10
C ASP A 311 37.83 7.73 -7.90
N GLU A 312 37.35 8.76 -8.61
CA GLU A 312 37.85 10.13 -8.48
C GLU A 312 36.82 11.16 -8.95
N VAL A 313 36.99 12.41 -8.49
CA VAL A 313 36.21 13.58 -8.92
C VAL A 313 37.15 14.51 -9.68
N LYS A 314 36.79 14.87 -10.92
CA LYS A 314 37.57 15.76 -11.79
C LYS A 314 36.72 16.95 -12.23
N GLY A 315 36.90 18.09 -11.57
CA GLY A 315 36.03 19.25 -11.81
C GLY A 315 34.60 18.92 -11.41
N ASP A 316 33.66 19.04 -12.34
CA ASP A 316 32.25 18.68 -12.13
C ASP A 316 31.92 17.24 -12.55
N ASP A 317 32.89 16.49 -13.10
CA ASP A 317 32.72 15.10 -13.52
C ASP A 317 33.10 14.12 -12.40
N VAL A 318 32.30 13.06 -12.25
CA VAL A 318 32.53 11.97 -11.29
C VAL A 318 32.89 10.70 -12.05
N ILE A 319 34.12 10.23 -11.89
CA ILE A 319 34.61 9.02 -12.54
C ILE A 319 34.38 7.84 -11.61
N CYS A 320 33.69 6.82 -12.11
CA CYS A 320 33.29 5.65 -11.34
C CYS A 320 33.78 4.36 -11.98
N LEU A 321 34.02 3.36 -11.15
CA LEU A 321 34.27 1.97 -11.54
C LEU A 321 32.98 1.15 -11.46
N SER A 322 32.61 0.48 -12.55
CA SER A 322 31.45 -0.40 -12.60
C SER A 322 31.73 -1.72 -11.90
N ARG A 323 31.03 -2.02 -10.81
CA ARG A 323 31.21 -3.24 -10.01
C ARG A 323 30.49 -4.47 -10.59
N ASN A 324 29.56 -4.26 -11.52
CA ASN A 324 28.88 -5.32 -12.25
C ASN A 324 28.71 -4.96 -13.73
N ALA A 325 28.38 -5.96 -14.54
CA ALA A 325 27.90 -5.72 -15.90
C ALA A 325 26.39 -5.46 -15.88
N ALA A 326 25.93 -4.51 -16.68
CA ALA A 326 24.51 -4.15 -16.77
C ALA A 326 24.17 -3.57 -18.15
N THR A 327 22.91 -3.71 -18.57
CA THR A 327 22.40 -3.04 -19.76
C THR A 327 21.28 -2.09 -19.36
N LEU A 328 21.53 -0.79 -19.50
CA LEU A 328 20.57 0.27 -19.23
C LEU A 328 19.75 0.53 -20.51
N ALA A 329 18.46 0.23 -20.48
CA ALA A 329 17.54 0.41 -21.61
C ALA A 329 16.44 1.44 -21.29
N GLY A 330 16.29 2.43 -22.16
CA GLY A 330 15.33 3.53 -21.97
C GLY A 330 15.99 4.91 -22.06
N SER A 331 15.16 5.94 -21.98
CA SER A 331 15.56 7.34 -22.11
C SER A 331 16.00 8.00 -20.80
N MET A 332 15.56 7.46 -19.66
CA MET A 332 15.81 8.02 -18.33
C MET A 332 16.06 6.90 -17.32
N PHE A 333 17.08 7.07 -16.48
CA PHE A 333 17.43 6.13 -15.42
C PHE A 333 17.56 6.86 -14.10
N THR A 334 16.97 6.34 -13.04
CA THR A 334 17.14 6.88 -11.69
C THR A 334 18.56 6.60 -11.22
N LEU A 335 19.17 7.61 -10.61
CA LEU A 335 20.46 7.56 -9.96
C LEU A 335 20.27 7.75 -8.46
N HIS A 336 20.90 6.90 -7.64
CA HIS A 336 20.89 7.02 -6.19
C HIS A 336 22.31 6.96 -5.64
N ALA A 337 22.75 8.03 -4.99
CA ALA A 337 24.02 8.07 -4.28
C ALA A 337 23.81 7.59 -2.84
N SER A 338 24.32 6.39 -2.51
CA SER A 338 23.97 5.73 -1.26
C SER A 338 24.68 6.35 -0.07
N GLN A 339 23.91 6.64 0.99
CA GLN A 339 24.41 7.28 2.22
C GLN A 339 25.11 8.63 1.99
N VAL A 340 24.78 9.31 0.88
CA VAL A 340 25.32 10.62 0.51
C VAL A 340 24.22 11.67 0.63
N HIS A 341 24.57 12.81 1.23
CA HIS A 341 23.67 13.96 1.28
C HIS A 341 23.67 14.70 -0.06
N ILE A 342 22.49 14.80 -0.67
CA ILE A 342 22.28 15.57 -1.90
C ILE A 342 21.57 16.87 -1.56
N ASP A 343 22.25 17.99 -1.77
CA ASP A 343 21.74 19.34 -1.50
C ASP A 343 20.78 19.80 -2.62
N MET A 344 19.59 19.21 -2.64
CA MET A 344 18.47 19.63 -3.48
C MET A 344 17.24 19.93 -2.63
N PRO A 345 16.37 20.87 -3.06
CA PRO A 345 15.13 21.14 -2.35
C PRO A 345 14.22 19.92 -2.38
N THR A 346 13.54 19.65 -1.26
CA THR A 346 12.66 18.48 -1.12
C THR A 346 11.43 18.58 -2.05
N LEU A 347 10.94 19.80 -2.31
CA LEU A 347 9.96 20.08 -3.36
C LEU A 347 10.64 20.80 -4.51
N THR A 348 10.64 20.18 -5.69
CA THR A 348 11.11 20.81 -6.92
C THR A 348 10.14 21.91 -7.39
N GLU A 349 10.57 22.76 -8.32
CA GLU A 349 9.66 23.75 -8.92
C GLU A 349 8.50 23.07 -9.66
N LYS A 350 8.76 21.92 -10.32
CA LYS A 350 7.72 21.08 -10.94
C LYS A 350 6.71 20.58 -9.90
N ASP A 351 7.17 20.11 -8.74
CA ASP A 351 6.27 19.68 -7.67
C ASP A 351 5.39 20.84 -7.19
N LYS A 352 5.98 22.03 -6.99
CA LYS A 352 5.24 23.22 -6.57
C LYS A 352 4.18 23.63 -7.58
N GLU A 353 4.52 23.62 -8.86
CA GLU A 353 3.61 23.90 -9.97
C GLU A 353 2.45 22.93 -9.99
N VAL A 354 2.71 21.62 -9.98
CA VAL A 354 1.69 20.57 -10.01
C VAL A 354 0.77 20.66 -8.79
N ILE A 355 1.32 20.89 -7.60
CA ILE A 355 0.51 21.09 -6.38
C ILE A 355 -0.41 22.30 -6.54
N SER A 356 0.11 23.41 -7.05
CA SER A 356 -0.64 24.68 -7.18
C SER A 356 -1.71 24.65 -8.28
N THR A 357 -1.51 23.86 -9.33
CA THR A 357 -2.40 23.76 -10.49
C THR A 357 -3.35 22.57 -10.32
N TRP A 358 -2.84 21.36 -10.53
CA TRP A 358 -3.61 20.13 -10.50
C TRP A 358 -4.07 19.78 -9.08
N GLY A 359 -3.20 19.94 -8.08
CA GLY A 359 -3.50 19.63 -6.68
C GLY A 359 -4.66 20.47 -6.14
N VAL A 360 -4.59 21.80 -6.29
CA VAL A 360 -5.63 22.74 -5.85
C VAL A 360 -6.95 22.50 -6.58
N GLN A 361 -6.89 22.40 -7.92
CA GLN A 361 -8.08 22.16 -8.75
C GLN A 361 -8.84 20.91 -8.30
N ASN A 362 -8.11 19.83 -7.98
CA ASN A 362 -8.69 18.53 -7.69
C ASN A 362 -8.89 18.24 -6.19
N LYS A 363 -8.47 19.15 -5.30
CA LYS A 363 -8.70 19.03 -3.85
C LYS A 363 -8.20 17.69 -3.30
N ILE A 364 -6.91 17.45 -3.51
CA ILE A 364 -6.23 16.21 -3.13
C ILE A 364 -6.34 15.96 -1.62
N ASP A 365 -6.56 14.70 -1.24
CA ASP A 365 -6.73 14.32 0.17
C ASP A 365 -5.38 14.17 0.87
N PHE A 366 -4.40 13.62 0.13
CA PHE A 366 -3.06 13.33 0.61
C PHE A 366 -2.00 13.89 -0.35
N LEU A 367 -0.91 14.38 0.23
CA LEU A 367 0.34 14.65 -0.45
C LEU A 367 1.39 13.67 0.08
N SER A 368 1.93 12.85 -0.80
CA SER A 368 3.03 11.93 -0.51
C SER A 368 4.34 12.64 -0.85
N LEU A 369 5.11 12.96 0.20
CA LEU A 369 6.33 13.78 0.15
C LEU A 369 7.56 12.89 0.01
N SER A 370 8.11 12.84 -1.20
CA SER A 370 9.28 12.03 -1.57
C SER A 370 10.57 12.55 -0.93
N TYR A 371 11.49 11.64 -0.60
CA TYR A 371 12.79 11.92 0.01
C TYR A 371 12.75 12.87 1.21
N CYS A 372 11.78 12.68 2.12
CA CYS A 372 11.71 13.51 3.33
C CYS A 372 12.88 13.18 4.26
N ARG A 373 13.69 14.18 4.60
CA ARG A 373 14.96 14.05 5.36
C ARG A 373 14.86 14.53 6.78
N HIS A 374 14.03 15.54 7.05
CA HIS A 374 13.89 16.14 8.38
C HIS A 374 12.51 16.78 8.57
N ALA A 375 12.16 17.08 9.82
CA ALA A 375 10.88 17.68 10.20
C ALA A 375 10.56 18.97 9.43
N GLU A 376 11.59 19.75 9.08
CA GLU A 376 11.42 21.01 8.37
C GLU A 376 10.86 20.85 6.95
N ASP A 377 11.11 19.72 6.27
CA ASP A 377 10.54 19.43 4.94
C ASP A 377 9.02 19.38 5.01
N VAL A 378 8.52 18.74 6.07
CA VAL A 378 7.09 18.61 6.34
C VAL A 378 6.49 19.97 6.70
N ARG A 379 7.19 20.77 7.52
CA ARG A 379 6.71 22.11 7.92
C ARG A 379 6.62 23.06 6.73
N GLN A 380 7.66 23.11 5.89
CA GLN A 380 7.68 23.95 4.68
C GLN A 380 6.57 23.54 3.70
N THR A 381 6.42 22.24 3.48
CA THR A 381 5.33 21.68 2.66
C THR A 381 3.96 22.07 3.23
N ARG A 382 3.78 21.96 4.56
CA ARG A 382 2.53 22.33 5.23
C ARG A 382 2.24 23.82 5.13
N GLU A 383 3.26 24.68 5.23
CA GLU A 383 3.12 26.12 5.05
C GLU A 383 2.69 26.47 3.62
N MET A 384 3.30 25.83 2.63
CA MET A 384 2.92 25.99 1.22
C MET A 384 1.45 25.58 0.98
N LEU A 385 1.03 24.41 1.46
CA LEU A 385 -0.36 23.94 1.32
C LEU A 385 -1.36 24.88 2.04
N LYS A 386 -0.98 25.47 3.17
CA LYS A 386 -1.79 26.49 3.85
C LYS A 386 -1.96 27.77 3.02
N LYS A 387 -0.89 28.25 2.37
CA LYS A 387 -0.94 29.43 1.49
C LYS A 387 -1.87 29.23 0.29
N LEU A 388 -2.01 27.98 -0.16
CA LEU A 388 -2.93 27.60 -1.25
C LEU A 388 -4.41 27.47 -0.81
N GLY A 389 -4.75 27.74 0.46
CA GLY A 389 -6.11 27.86 0.97
C GLY A 389 -6.94 26.58 0.94
N ASP A 390 -7.37 26.16 -0.25
CA ASP A 390 -8.19 24.98 -0.51
C ASP A 390 -7.49 23.66 -0.14
N LEU A 391 -6.15 23.66 -0.05
CA LEU A 391 -5.33 22.52 0.38
C LEU A 391 -4.87 22.59 1.85
N SER A 392 -5.35 23.56 2.62
CA SER A 392 -4.99 23.72 4.05
C SER A 392 -5.35 22.51 4.94
N GLN A 393 -6.16 21.58 4.43
CA GLN A 393 -6.57 20.35 5.13
C GLN A 393 -5.93 19.09 4.54
N THR A 394 -5.16 19.17 3.46
CA THR A 394 -4.46 18.03 2.86
C THR A 394 -3.47 17.45 3.87
N GLN A 395 -3.46 16.13 3.99
CA GLN A 395 -2.56 15.42 4.91
C GLN A 395 -1.23 15.10 4.22
N ILE A 396 -0.12 15.29 4.92
CA ILE A 396 1.23 15.02 4.39
C ILE A 396 1.71 13.66 4.87
N PHE A 397 2.00 12.77 3.94
CA PHE A 397 2.63 11.48 4.17
C PHE A 397 4.10 11.58 3.81
N ALA A 398 4.98 11.52 4.82
CA ALA A 398 6.43 11.58 4.57
C ALA A 398 6.94 10.20 4.12
N LYS A 399 7.64 10.15 2.99
CA LYS A 399 8.31 8.95 2.50
C LYS A 399 9.72 8.87 3.08
N ILE A 400 9.99 7.78 3.81
CA ILE A 400 11.32 7.51 4.38
C ILE A 400 12.10 6.66 3.38
N GLU A 401 13.06 7.29 2.69
CA GLU A 401 13.70 6.74 1.48
C GLU A 401 15.22 6.67 1.55
N ASN A 402 15.83 7.31 2.55
CA ASN A 402 17.28 7.35 2.72
C ASN A 402 17.65 7.32 4.21
N VAL A 403 18.96 7.22 4.47
CA VAL A 403 19.52 7.21 5.83
C VAL A 403 19.20 8.49 6.61
N GLU A 404 19.14 9.66 5.97
CA GLU A 404 18.81 10.91 6.65
C GLU A 404 17.40 10.90 7.23
N GLY A 405 16.40 10.52 6.43
CA GLY A 405 15.03 10.35 6.89
C GLY A 405 14.90 9.28 7.98
N LEU A 406 15.73 8.22 7.94
CA LEU A 406 15.82 7.23 9.00
C LEU A 406 16.34 7.83 10.32
N ASN A 407 17.40 8.63 10.26
CA ASN A 407 18.02 9.28 11.42
C ASN A 407 17.08 10.28 12.09
N HIS A 408 16.33 11.04 11.30
CA HIS A 408 15.37 12.04 11.77
C HIS A 408 13.94 11.50 11.86
N PHE A 409 13.75 10.18 11.83
CA PHE A 409 12.43 9.56 11.78
C PHE A 409 11.48 10.07 12.86
N ASP A 410 11.97 10.24 14.10
CA ASP A 410 11.13 10.65 15.22
C ASP A 410 10.58 12.08 15.09
N GLU A 411 11.38 13.02 14.59
CA GLU A 411 10.93 14.40 14.36
C GLU A 411 10.04 14.51 13.12
N ILE A 412 10.32 13.73 12.06
CA ILE A 412 9.46 13.63 10.88
C ILE A 412 8.10 13.07 11.30
N LEU A 413 8.09 11.98 12.09
CA LEU A 413 6.87 11.36 12.60
C LEU A 413 6.07 12.35 13.45
N GLN A 414 6.68 13.28 14.18
CA GLN A 414 5.95 14.29 14.95
C GLN A 414 5.20 15.28 14.06
N GLU A 415 5.78 15.69 12.93
CA GLU A 415 5.20 16.70 12.03
C GLU A 415 4.28 16.13 10.93
N ALA A 416 4.57 14.92 10.44
CA ALA A 416 3.83 14.28 9.34
C ALA A 416 2.45 13.80 9.79
N ASP A 417 1.47 13.72 8.88
CA ASP A 417 0.15 13.15 9.18
C ASP A 417 0.15 11.61 9.08
N GLY A 418 1.10 11.05 8.33
CA GLY A 418 1.36 9.63 8.20
C GLY A 418 2.74 9.37 7.61
N ILE A 419 3.17 8.11 7.56
CA ILE A 419 4.49 7.72 7.04
C ILE A 419 4.33 6.66 5.96
N ILE A 420 5.07 6.80 4.86
CA ILE A 420 5.25 5.75 3.85
C ILE A 420 6.66 5.19 4.01
N LEU A 421 6.74 3.89 4.27
CA LEU A 421 7.98 3.14 4.44
C LEU A 421 8.39 2.60 3.07
N SER A 422 9.21 3.38 2.36
CA SER A 422 9.67 3.07 1.00
C SER A 422 10.84 2.08 1.02
N ARG A 423 10.52 0.78 1.13
CA ARG A 423 11.53 -0.29 1.20
C ARG A 423 12.38 -0.42 -0.06
N GLY A 424 11.87 0.00 -1.21
CA GLY A 424 12.63 0.04 -2.46
C GLY A 424 13.84 0.96 -2.35
N ASN A 425 13.60 2.26 -2.13
CA ASN A 425 14.68 3.27 -2.09
C ASN A 425 15.55 3.11 -0.83
N LEU A 426 14.94 2.94 0.34
CA LEU A 426 15.71 2.79 1.58
C LEU A 426 16.51 1.48 1.61
N GLY A 427 16.04 0.44 0.92
CA GLY A 427 16.75 -0.83 0.76
C GLY A 427 18.04 -0.71 -0.07
N ILE A 428 18.26 0.40 -0.75
CA ILE A 428 19.54 0.72 -1.42
C ILE A 428 20.57 1.20 -0.39
N ASP A 429 20.10 1.99 0.58
CA ASP A 429 20.91 2.59 1.63
C ASP A 429 21.21 1.63 2.80
N LEU A 430 20.34 0.64 2.99
CA LEU A 430 20.46 -0.35 4.05
C LEU A 430 20.89 -1.71 3.50
N PRO A 431 21.79 -2.43 4.20
CA PRO A 431 22.02 -3.84 3.91
C PRO A 431 20.69 -4.63 3.93
N PRO A 432 20.48 -5.59 3.01
CA PRO A 432 19.22 -6.33 2.91
C PRO A 432 18.78 -6.97 4.23
N GLU A 433 19.72 -7.48 5.02
CA GLU A 433 19.49 -8.09 6.33
C GLU A 433 19.08 -7.10 7.43
N LYS A 434 19.00 -5.79 7.14
CA LYS A 434 18.59 -4.77 8.12
C LYS A 434 17.28 -4.07 7.77
N VAL A 435 16.78 -4.23 6.55
CA VAL A 435 15.52 -3.59 6.10
C VAL A 435 14.35 -3.94 7.03
N PHE A 436 14.27 -5.20 7.49
CA PHE A 436 13.21 -5.65 8.38
C PHE A 436 13.26 -4.98 9.77
N LEU A 437 14.45 -4.60 10.26
CA LEU A 437 14.60 -3.92 11.56
C LEU A 437 13.95 -2.53 11.49
N PHE A 438 14.19 -1.80 10.39
CA PHE A 438 13.54 -0.53 10.13
C PHE A 438 12.04 -0.67 10.04
N GLN A 439 11.54 -1.60 9.23
CA GLN A 439 10.10 -1.82 9.07
C GLN A 439 9.41 -2.03 10.42
N LYS A 440 9.92 -2.94 11.25
CA LYS A 440 9.32 -3.25 12.56
C LYS A 440 9.37 -2.05 13.51
N ALA A 441 10.52 -1.36 13.57
CA ALA A 441 10.68 -0.20 14.44
C ALA A 441 9.77 0.98 14.02
N ALA A 442 9.70 1.26 12.72
CA ALA A 442 8.94 2.39 12.17
C ALA A 442 7.43 2.15 12.33
N LEU A 443 6.95 0.96 11.96
CA LEU A 443 5.54 0.59 12.15
C LEU A 443 5.15 0.68 13.63
N TYR A 444 5.98 0.16 14.54
CA TYR A 444 5.72 0.28 15.98
C TYR A 444 5.58 1.74 16.42
N LYS A 445 6.52 2.61 16.04
CA LYS A 445 6.50 4.04 16.41
C LYS A 445 5.27 4.77 15.84
N CYS A 446 4.95 4.56 14.57
CA CYS A 446 3.74 5.12 13.95
C CYS A 446 2.47 4.67 14.66
N ASN A 447 2.36 3.37 14.95
CA ASN A 447 1.26 2.76 15.68
C ASN A 447 1.07 3.38 17.06
N MET A 448 2.15 3.51 17.84
CA MET A 448 2.10 4.11 19.17
C MET A 448 1.74 5.61 19.13
N ALA A 449 2.19 6.34 18.09
CA ALA A 449 1.80 7.72 17.84
C ALA A 449 0.35 7.86 17.34
N GLY A 450 -0.29 6.78 16.88
CA GLY A 450 -1.61 6.81 16.25
C GLY A 450 -1.62 7.48 14.88
N LYS A 451 -0.50 7.42 14.15
CA LYS A 451 -0.35 7.94 12.80
C LYS A 451 -0.31 6.79 11.80
N PRO A 452 -1.07 6.85 10.69
CA PRO A 452 -1.13 5.78 9.70
C PRO A 452 0.25 5.52 9.09
N ALA A 453 0.61 4.25 8.97
CA ALA A 453 1.80 3.80 8.29
C ALA A 453 1.46 2.97 7.05
N VAL A 454 2.17 3.21 5.96
CA VAL A 454 1.95 2.57 4.66
C VAL A 454 3.23 1.88 4.23
N LEU A 455 3.14 0.63 3.78
CA LEU A 455 4.28 -0.15 3.31
C LEU A 455 4.25 -0.33 1.79
N THR A 456 5.41 -0.24 1.13
CA THR A 456 5.54 -0.41 -0.33
C THR A 456 6.34 -1.67 -0.70
N ARG A 457 6.30 -2.04 -2.00
CA ARG A 457 7.11 -3.12 -2.63
C ARG A 457 6.91 -4.49 -1.98
N VAL A 458 5.68 -5.02 -2.01
CA VAL A 458 5.31 -6.27 -1.31
C VAL A 458 5.06 -7.45 -2.26
N VAL A 459 4.67 -7.22 -3.52
CA VAL A 459 4.27 -8.28 -4.48
C VAL A 459 4.76 -7.97 -5.90
N ASP A 460 6.03 -7.54 -6.04
CA ASP A 460 6.62 -7.09 -7.31
C ASP A 460 6.42 -8.09 -8.46
N SER A 461 6.47 -9.41 -8.19
CA SER A 461 6.29 -10.46 -9.19
C SER A 461 4.90 -10.41 -9.85
N MET A 462 3.90 -9.82 -9.20
CA MET A 462 2.55 -9.71 -9.73
C MET A 462 2.41 -8.67 -10.86
N THR A 463 3.46 -7.93 -11.16
CA THR A 463 3.52 -7.07 -12.36
C THR A 463 3.32 -7.91 -13.63
N ASP A 464 3.99 -9.06 -13.71
CA ASP A 464 3.98 -9.95 -14.88
C ASP A 464 3.26 -11.28 -14.62
N ASN A 465 2.98 -11.61 -13.36
CA ASN A 465 2.37 -12.89 -12.96
C ASN A 465 1.03 -12.71 -12.25
N LEU A 466 0.10 -13.65 -12.46
CA LEU A 466 -1.21 -13.63 -11.78
C LEU A 466 -1.16 -13.93 -10.27
N ARG A 467 -0.03 -14.42 -9.76
CA ARG A 467 0.14 -14.84 -8.37
C ARG A 467 1.46 -14.32 -7.81
N PRO A 468 1.49 -13.93 -6.53
CA PRO A 468 2.74 -13.61 -5.85
C PRO A 468 3.49 -14.90 -5.51
N THR A 469 4.79 -14.77 -5.28
CA THR A 469 5.59 -15.83 -4.65
C THR A 469 5.12 -16.09 -3.21
N ARG A 470 5.49 -17.25 -2.64
CA ARG A 470 5.22 -17.56 -1.23
C ARG A 470 5.89 -16.57 -0.28
N ALA A 471 7.06 -16.06 -0.66
CA ALA A 471 7.79 -15.07 0.11
C ALA A 471 7.04 -13.73 0.14
N GLU A 472 6.60 -13.23 -1.01
CA GLU A 472 5.82 -11.99 -1.13
C GLU A 472 4.47 -12.10 -0.41
N ALA A 473 3.76 -13.23 -0.54
CA ALA A 473 2.51 -13.45 0.21
C ALA A 473 2.74 -13.41 1.73
N THR A 474 3.84 -13.99 2.20
CA THR A 474 4.23 -13.97 3.61
C THR A 474 4.67 -12.56 4.05
N ASP A 475 5.29 -11.79 3.16
CA ASP A 475 5.69 -10.42 3.41
C ASP A 475 4.48 -9.49 3.59
N VAL A 476 3.45 -9.59 2.74
CA VAL A 476 2.17 -8.89 2.93
C VAL A 476 1.55 -9.25 4.28
N ALA A 477 1.49 -10.54 4.62
CA ALA A 477 0.92 -10.99 5.90
C ALA A 477 1.71 -10.41 7.09
N ASN A 478 3.03 -10.45 7.05
CA ASN A 478 3.88 -9.92 8.12
C ASN A 478 3.77 -8.38 8.24
N ALA A 479 3.60 -7.66 7.14
CA ALA A 479 3.35 -6.23 7.16
C ALA A 479 2.08 -5.88 7.95
N VAL A 480 1.02 -6.67 7.78
CA VAL A 480 -0.24 -6.52 8.53
C VAL A 480 -0.05 -6.89 10.00
N LEU A 481 0.70 -7.96 10.30
CA LEU A 481 0.99 -8.39 11.67
C LEU A 481 1.90 -7.42 12.43
N ASP A 482 2.81 -6.75 11.74
CA ASP A 482 3.62 -5.66 12.27
C ASP A 482 2.79 -4.38 12.49
N GLY A 483 1.57 -4.35 11.94
CA GLY A 483 0.56 -3.31 12.18
C GLY A 483 0.59 -2.18 11.16
N SER A 484 0.84 -2.47 9.88
CA SER A 484 0.63 -1.51 8.79
C SER A 484 -0.86 -1.10 8.68
N ASP A 485 -1.13 0.17 8.36
CA ASP A 485 -2.48 0.65 8.09
C ASP A 485 -2.90 0.40 6.64
N ALA A 486 -1.93 0.49 5.72
CA ALA A 486 -2.17 0.28 4.31
C ALA A 486 -0.98 -0.40 3.60
N ILE A 487 -1.30 -1.08 2.51
CA ILE A 487 -0.33 -1.60 1.54
C ILE A 487 -0.42 -0.75 0.28
N LEU A 488 0.72 -0.25 -0.19
CA LEU A 488 0.81 0.53 -1.42
C LEU A 488 1.37 -0.34 -2.54
N LEU A 489 0.54 -0.51 -3.56
CA LEU A 489 0.87 -1.18 -4.82
C LEU A 489 1.38 -0.14 -5.81
N GLY A 490 2.61 -0.32 -6.24
CA GLY A 490 3.34 0.58 -7.12
C GLY A 490 3.25 0.09 -8.56
N ALA A 491 4.31 -0.59 -9.02
CA ALA A 491 4.42 -1.09 -10.39
C ALA A 491 3.27 -2.04 -10.76
N GLU A 492 2.81 -2.83 -9.79
CA GLU A 492 1.83 -3.90 -9.95
C GLU A 492 0.47 -3.37 -10.43
N THR A 493 0.07 -2.18 -9.96
CA THR A 493 -1.16 -1.51 -10.42
C THR A 493 -0.90 -0.40 -11.43
N LEU A 494 0.31 0.17 -11.48
CA LEU A 494 0.68 1.22 -12.44
C LEU A 494 0.78 0.65 -13.86
N ARG A 495 1.62 -0.37 -14.03
CA ARG A 495 1.98 -0.95 -15.34
C ARG A 495 1.80 -2.47 -15.41
N GLY A 496 1.49 -3.11 -14.29
CA GLY A 496 1.27 -4.55 -14.23
C GLY A 496 0.08 -5.00 -15.08
N LEU A 497 0.16 -6.25 -15.52
CA LEU A 497 -0.85 -6.85 -16.39
C LEU A 497 -2.17 -7.16 -15.66
N TYR A 498 -2.11 -7.30 -14.33
CA TYR A 498 -3.21 -7.83 -13.50
C TYR A 498 -3.54 -6.92 -12.28
N PRO A 499 -3.89 -5.64 -12.49
CA PRO A 499 -4.09 -4.68 -11.39
C PRO A 499 -5.24 -5.07 -10.46
N VAL A 500 -6.35 -5.59 -11.01
CA VAL A 500 -7.55 -5.96 -10.23
C VAL A 500 -7.28 -7.20 -9.38
N GLU A 501 -6.65 -8.21 -9.97
CA GLU A 501 -6.28 -9.47 -9.33
C GLU A 501 -5.23 -9.27 -8.23
N THR A 502 -4.28 -8.34 -8.46
CA THR A 502 -3.29 -7.95 -7.44
C THR A 502 -3.97 -7.37 -6.21
N ILE A 503 -4.85 -6.37 -6.40
CA ILE A 503 -5.62 -5.76 -5.29
C ILE A 503 -6.45 -6.83 -4.56
N SER A 504 -7.16 -7.68 -5.29
CA SER A 504 -7.97 -8.76 -4.72
C SER A 504 -7.13 -9.75 -3.91
N THR A 505 -5.97 -10.16 -4.43
CA THR A 505 -5.08 -11.14 -3.77
C THR A 505 -4.44 -10.56 -2.51
N VAL A 506 -3.91 -9.34 -2.60
CA VAL A 506 -3.35 -8.62 -1.43
C VAL A 506 -4.43 -8.41 -0.37
N GLY A 507 -5.64 -8.01 -0.76
CA GLY A 507 -6.77 -7.85 0.15
C GLY A 507 -7.14 -9.14 0.89
N ARG A 508 -7.14 -10.29 0.19
CA ARG A 508 -7.37 -11.60 0.81
C ARG A 508 -6.28 -11.96 1.81
N ILE A 509 -5.00 -11.73 1.47
CA ILE A 509 -3.88 -11.99 2.39
C ILE A 509 -4.00 -11.11 3.64
N CYS A 510 -4.33 -9.83 3.49
CA CYS A 510 -4.55 -8.93 4.61
C CYS A 510 -5.67 -9.43 5.53
N ALA A 511 -6.80 -9.88 4.97
CA ALA A 511 -7.91 -10.41 5.75
C ALA A 511 -7.54 -11.70 6.52
N GLU A 512 -6.72 -12.58 5.95
CA GLU A 512 -6.22 -13.77 6.66
C GLU A 512 -5.25 -13.40 7.79
N ALA A 513 -4.32 -12.46 7.53
CA ALA A 513 -3.38 -12.00 8.54
C ALA A 513 -4.08 -11.31 9.72
N GLU A 514 -5.14 -10.56 9.47
CA GLU A 514 -5.94 -9.89 10.51
C GLU A 514 -6.58 -10.87 11.50
N LYS A 515 -6.91 -12.09 11.08
CA LYS A 515 -7.50 -13.12 11.96
C LYS A 515 -6.55 -13.59 13.05
N VAL A 516 -5.23 -13.56 12.80
CA VAL A 516 -4.20 -14.03 13.73
C VAL A 516 -3.45 -12.89 14.42
N PHE A 517 -3.84 -11.64 14.19
CA PHE A 517 -3.26 -10.48 14.87
C PHE A 517 -3.58 -10.52 16.37
N ASN A 518 -2.55 -10.43 17.22
CA ASN A 518 -2.71 -10.46 18.67
C ASN A 518 -3.18 -9.10 19.24
N GLN A 519 -4.49 -8.85 19.14
CA GLN A 519 -5.10 -7.58 19.56
C GLN A 519 -4.99 -7.32 21.06
N ASP A 520 -5.13 -8.36 21.90
CA ASP A 520 -5.06 -8.20 23.35
C ASP A 520 -3.68 -7.70 23.82
N LEU A 521 -2.61 -8.27 23.24
CA LEU A 521 -1.25 -7.83 23.53
C LEU A 521 -1.01 -6.41 23.02
N TYR A 522 -1.44 -6.12 21.78
CA TYR A 522 -1.29 -4.80 21.19
C TYR A 522 -2.01 -3.73 22.03
N PHE A 523 -3.29 -3.95 22.36
CA PHE A 523 -4.09 -3.01 23.15
C PHE A 523 -3.43 -2.69 24.50
N LYS A 524 -2.96 -3.71 25.23
CA LYS A 524 -2.24 -3.53 26.50
C LYS A 524 -0.96 -2.72 26.33
N LYS A 525 -0.18 -2.98 25.27
CA LYS A 525 1.04 -2.22 24.96
C LYS A 525 0.72 -0.76 24.66
N THR A 526 -0.30 -0.49 23.85
CA THR A 526 -0.70 0.88 23.49
C THR A 526 -1.18 1.66 24.71
N VAL A 527 -2.02 1.07 25.56
CA VAL A 527 -2.46 1.71 26.82
C VAL A 527 -1.28 2.02 27.73
N LYS A 528 -0.33 1.06 27.89
CA LYS A 528 0.89 1.28 28.68
C LYS A 528 1.77 2.39 28.10
N TYR A 529 1.90 2.45 26.79
CA TYR A 529 2.70 3.47 26.10
C TYR A 529 2.14 4.88 26.30
N VAL A 530 0.82 5.04 26.18
CA VAL A 530 0.15 6.33 26.36
C VAL A 530 0.30 6.83 27.81
N GLY A 531 0.25 5.92 28.78
CA GLY A 531 0.39 6.25 30.20
C GLY A 531 -0.82 6.99 30.77
N GLU A 532 -0.67 7.45 32.02
CA GLU A 532 -1.72 8.13 32.78
C GLU A 532 -1.22 9.52 33.27
N PRO A 533 -2.06 10.57 33.26
CA PRO A 533 -3.44 10.59 32.78
C PRO A 533 -3.55 10.71 31.25
N MET A 534 -4.53 10.01 30.66
CA MET A 534 -4.86 10.15 29.24
C MET A 534 -5.66 11.43 28.97
N SER A 535 -5.57 11.97 27.74
CA SER A 535 -6.49 13.03 27.31
C SER A 535 -7.94 12.52 27.26
N HIS A 536 -8.91 13.43 27.40
CA HIS A 536 -10.34 13.09 27.42
C HIS A 536 -10.77 12.22 26.22
N LEU A 537 -10.43 12.63 24.99
CA LEU A 537 -10.79 11.88 23.78
C LEU A 537 -10.08 10.53 23.69
N GLU A 538 -8.83 10.45 24.15
CA GLU A 538 -8.04 9.21 24.17
C GLU A 538 -8.64 8.18 25.14
N SER A 539 -9.06 8.64 26.33
CA SER A 539 -9.74 7.83 27.35
C SER A 539 -11.06 7.24 26.82
N ILE A 540 -11.84 8.06 26.11
CA ILE A 540 -13.10 7.61 25.50
C ILE A 540 -12.83 6.59 24.39
N ALA A 541 -11.86 6.84 23.51
CA ALA A 541 -11.52 5.94 22.42
C ALA A 541 -11.03 4.57 22.92
N SER A 542 -10.09 4.55 23.87
CA SER A 542 -9.60 3.30 24.47
C SER A 542 -10.70 2.53 25.21
N SER A 543 -11.58 3.24 25.92
CA SER A 543 -12.73 2.64 26.61
C SER A 543 -13.76 2.07 25.64
N ALA A 544 -14.04 2.75 24.52
CA ALA A 544 -14.95 2.25 23.49
C ALA A 544 -14.43 0.97 22.85
N VAL A 545 -13.14 0.92 22.50
CA VAL A 545 -12.52 -0.30 21.95
C VAL A 545 -12.54 -1.45 22.97
N ARG A 546 -12.19 -1.16 24.24
CA ARG A 546 -12.27 -2.15 25.32
C ARG A 546 -13.69 -2.69 25.48
N ALA A 547 -14.70 -1.83 25.50
CA ALA A 547 -16.10 -2.24 25.59
C ALA A 547 -16.49 -3.12 24.41
N ALA A 548 -16.17 -2.70 23.18
CA ALA A 548 -16.48 -3.43 21.95
C ALA A 548 -15.88 -4.84 21.93
N ILE A 549 -14.61 -4.98 22.35
CA ILE A 549 -13.96 -6.30 22.47
C ILE A 549 -14.67 -7.17 23.52
N LYS A 550 -15.00 -6.61 24.69
CA LYS A 550 -15.63 -7.37 25.78
C LYS A 550 -17.04 -7.84 25.46
N VAL A 551 -17.82 -7.01 24.76
CA VAL A 551 -19.18 -7.40 24.36
C VAL A 551 -19.23 -8.17 23.04
N LYS A 552 -18.08 -8.37 22.37
CA LYS A 552 -17.96 -8.94 21.03
C LYS A 552 -18.83 -8.18 20.01
N ALA A 553 -18.71 -6.87 20.02
CA ALA A 553 -19.48 -6.02 19.11
C ALA A 553 -19.12 -6.32 17.65
N SER A 554 -20.12 -6.29 16.76
CA SER A 554 -19.89 -6.48 15.32
C SER A 554 -19.29 -5.24 14.66
N VAL A 555 -19.54 -4.05 15.21
CA VAL A 555 -19.02 -2.78 14.70
C VAL A 555 -18.95 -1.71 15.79
N ILE A 556 -18.04 -0.75 15.60
CA ILE A 556 -18.02 0.51 16.35
C ILE A 556 -18.53 1.62 15.44
N ILE A 557 -19.54 2.39 15.87
CA ILE A 557 -20.04 3.57 15.16
C ILE A 557 -19.46 4.80 15.86
N CYS A 558 -18.68 5.61 15.14
CA CYS A 558 -18.06 6.82 15.67
C CYS A 558 -18.56 8.05 14.92
N PHE A 559 -19.22 8.96 15.63
CA PHE A 559 -19.57 10.27 15.09
C PHE A 559 -18.38 11.22 15.20
N THR A 560 -18.00 11.86 14.10
CA THR A 560 -16.83 12.74 14.07
C THR A 560 -16.97 13.87 13.05
N SER A 561 -16.47 15.05 13.43
CA SER A 561 -16.43 16.23 12.57
C SER A 561 -15.00 16.65 12.19
N SER A 562 -13.98 15.87 12.57
CA SER A 562 -12.56 16.11 12.24
C SER A 562 -11.81 14.83 11.87
N GLY A 563 -12.47 13.67 11.96
CA GLY A 563 -11.84 12.35 11.86
C GLY A 563 -10.98 11.97 13.08
N ARG A 564 -10.66 12.89 14.00
CA ARG A 564 -9.74 12.63 15.12
C ARG A 564 -10.23 11.50 16.04
N ALA A 565 -11.49 11.51 16.44
CA ALA A 565 -12.05 10.46 17.31
C ALA A 565 -11.96 9.07 16.64
N ALA A 566 -12.29 8.97 15.36
CA ALA A 566 -12.19 7.73 14.60
C ALA A 566 -10.73 7.23 14.52
N ARG A 567 -9.77 8.12 14.23
CA ARG A 567 -8.33 7.76 14.23
C ARG A 567 -7.84 7.28 15.59
N LEU A 568 -8.29 7.89 16.68
CA LEU A 568 -7.97 7.43 18.03
C LEU A 568 -8.57 6.07 18.33
N ILE A 569 -9.79 5.78 17.89
CA ILE A 569 -10.37 4.43 18.00
C ILE A 569 -9.52 3.43 17.19
N ALA A 570 -9.15 3.78 15.95
CA ALA A 570 -8.32 2.93 15.10
C ALA A 570 -6.91 2.67 15.67
N LYS A 571 -6.33 3.64 16.41
CA LYS A 571 -5.05 3.50 17.13
C LYS A 571 -5.05 2.34 18.11
N TYR A 572 -6.19 2.03 18.74
CA TYR A 572 -6.31 0.90 19.66
C TYR A 572 -6.63 -0.43 18.95
N ARG A 573 -6.63 -0.44 17.60
CA ARG A 573 -6.79 -1.62 16.73
C ARG A 573 -7.97 -2.52 17.14
N PRO A 574 -9.23 -2.05 17.10
CA PRO A 574 -10.37 -2.96 17.28
C PRO A 574 -10.33 -4.13 16.30
N THR A 575 -10.83 -5.30 16.73
CA THR A 575 -11.01 -6.50 15.89
C THR A 575 -12.15 -6.33 14.88
N MET A 576 -13.04 -5.37 15.12
CA MET A 576 -14.21 -5.06 14.31
C MET A 576 -14.02 -3.75 13.53
N PRO A 577 -14.75 -3.57 12.42
CA PRO A 577 -14.76 -2.32 11.69
C PRO A 577 -15.26 -1.14 12.54
N VAL A 578 -14.82 0.05 12.14
CA VAL A 578 -15.26 1.33 12.70
C VAL A 578 -15.96 2.13 11.61
N ILE A 579 -17.29 2.23 11.69
CA ILE A 579 -18.05 3.13 10.83
C ILE A 579 -17.87 4.55 11.35
N SER A 580 -17.11 5.35 10.60
CA SER A 580 -16.87 6.75 10.92
C SER A 580 -17.93 7.62 10.26
N VAL A 581 -18.95 8.00 11.02
CA VAL A 581 -20.00 8.91 10.56
C VAL A 581 -19.46 10.33 10.55
N VAL A 582 -19.11 10.80 9.35
CA VAL A 582 -18.57 12.14 9.14
C VAL A 582 -19.72 13.09 8.88
N ILE A 583 -19.90 14.04 9.80
CA ILE A 583 -20.89 15.12 9.67
C ILE A 583 -20.18 16.34 9.08
N PRO A 584 -20.51 16.75 7.85
CA PRO A 584 -19.93 17.93 7.25
C PRO A 584 -20.15 19.20 8.07
N ARG A 585 -19.13 20.04 8.18
CA ARG A 585 -19.29 21.41 8.70
C ARG A 585 -19.60 22.36 7.55
N VAL A 586 -20.76 23.00 7.59
CA VAL A 586 -21.09 24.11 6.68
C VAL A 586 -20.27 25.34 7.12
N LYS A 587 -19.37 25.83 6.26
CA LYS A 587 -18.41 26.91 6.61
C LYS A 587 -18.87 28.33 6.20
N THR A 588 -20.03 28.52 5.57
CA THR A 588 -20.42 29.82 4.99
C THR A 588 -21.77 30.32 5.49
N ASN A 589 -21.82 31.56 6.00
CA ASN A 589 -23.03 32.32 6.32
C ASN A 589 -23.44 33.33 5.22
N GLN A 590 -22.79 33.31 4.05
CA GLN A 590 -23.04 34.29 2.98
C GLN A 590 -23.76 33.64 1.80
N LEU A 591 -25.05 33.97 1.64
CA LEU A 591 -25.85 33.68 0.45
C LEU A 591 -25.32 34.52 -0.73
N LYS A 592 -24.47 33.93 -1.58
CA LYS A 592 -24.18 34.46 -2.92
C LYS A 592 -24.63 33.43 -3.95
N TRP A 593 -25.65 33.79 -4.72
CA TRP A 593 -26.19 32.97 -5.80
C TRP A 593 -25.35 33.19 -7.06
N SER A 594 -24.79 32.11 -7.61
CA SER A 594 -24.24 32.07 -8.96
C SER A 594 -24.50 30.70 -9.58
N PHE A 595 -24.94 30.69 -10.83
CA PHE A 595 -25.24 29.47 -11.57
C PHE A 595 -23.95 28.88 -12.15
N SER A 596 -23.47 27.78 -11.58
CA SER A 596 -22.47 26.91 -12.20
C SER A 596 -22.56 25.50 -11.61
N GLY A 597 -22.60 24.48 -12.49
CA GLY A 597 -22.67 23.08 -12.09
C GLY A 597 -21.28 22.47 -11.92
N ALA A 598 -21.00 21.87 -10.77
CA ALA A 598 -19.92 20.91 -10.56
C ALA A 598 -20.05 20.22 -9.18
N PHE A 599 -20.11 18.88 -9.18
CA PHE A 599 -19.93 17.93 -8.06
C PHE A 599 -20.90 17.96 -6.87
N GLU A 600 -21.80 16.96 -6.82
CA GLU A 600 -22.37 16.42 -5.56
C GLU A 600 -22.52 14.89 -5.65
N VAL A 601 -21.94 14.17 -4.67
CA VAL A 601 -22.25 12.75 -4.41
C VAL A 601 -23.31 12.75 -3.32
N CYS A 602 -24.54 12.41 -3.67
CA CYS A 602 -25.59 12.07 -2.71
C CYS A 602 -25.97 10.60 -2.94
N PHE A 603 -25.91 9.79 -1.90
CA PHE A 603 -26.36 8.40 -1.95
C PHE A 603 -27.89 8.40 -2.04
N PRO A 604 -28.51 7.72 -3.03
CA PRO A 604 -29.96 7.57 -3.02
C PRO A 604 -30.36 6.60 -1.90
N LEU A 605 -31.09 7.10 -0.91
CA LEU A 605 -31.86 6.30 0.04
C LEU A 605 -33.07 5.68 -0.69
N ASP A 606 -33.52 4.50 -0.31
CA ASP A 606 -34.85 4.00 -0.69
C ASP A 606 -35.81 4.34 0.47
N LEU A 607 -36.81 5.17 0.19
CA LEU A 607 -37.73 5.77 1.18
C LEU A 607 -39.12 5.13 1.16
N SER A 608 -39.25 3.91 0.62
CA SER A 608 -40.54 3.23 0.40
C SER A 608 -41.31 2.79 1.67
N SER A 609 -40.78 3.00 2.89
CA SER A 609 -41.39 2.48 4.13
C SER A 609 -42.13 3.51 5.01
N LEU A 610 -42.36 4.75 4.56
CA LEU A 610 -43.12 5.75 5.31
C LEU A 610 -44.53 5.95 4.73
N THR A 611 -45.53 5.27 5.30
CA THR A 611 -46.95 5.45 4.97
C THR A 611 -47.53 6.71 5.64
N THR A 612 -48.07 7.64 4.84
CA THR A 612 -48.68 8.90 5.30
C THR A 612 -50.21 8.79 5.35
N THR A 613 -50.83 9.04 6.51
CA THR A 613 -52.28 9.27 6.64
C THR A 613 -52.61 10.76 6.45
N ALA A 614 -53.62 11.08 5.65
CA ALA A 614 -54.02 12.45 5.30
C ALA A 614 -55.25 12.93 6.09
N VAL A 615 -55.31 14.23 6.41
CA VAL A 615 -56.48 14.93 6.99
C VAL A 615 -56.75 16.21 6.18
N PRO A 616 -58.00 16.58 5.84
CA PRO A 616 -58.32 17.68 4.92
C PRO A 616 -58.55 19.05 5.61
N PHE A 617 -58.37 20.15 4.86
CA PHE A 617 -58.63 21.55 5.25
C PHE A 617 -59.80 22.16 4.44
N PRO A 618 -60.60 23.10 5.00
CA PRO A 618 -61.65 23.81 4.28
C PRO A 618 -61.24 25.21 3.78
N GLU A 619 -62.02 25.71 2.81
CA GLU A 619 -61.84 26.92 1.99
C GLU A 619 -62.28 28.24 2.67
N ASN A 620 -61.75 29.35 2.09
CA ASN A 620 -62.12 30.78 2.20
C ASN A 620 -61.42 31.64 3.27
N VAL A 621 -60.70 32.69 2.83
CA VAL A 621 -61.07 34.13 2.95
C VAL A 621 -59.98 35.01 2.31
N ALA A 622 -60.42 36.06 1.59
CA ALA A 622 -59.65 37.06 0.87
C ALA A 622 -59.03 38.17 1.78
N GLY A 623 -57.91 38.76 1.34
CA GLY A 623 -57.36 40.01 1.90
C GLY A 623 -55.83 40.10 1.86
N PHE A 624 -55.27 40.82 0.87
CA PHE A 624 -53.83 41.05 0.73
C PHE A 624 -53.43 42.37 1.41
N GLN A 625 -52.54 42.32 2.40
CA GLN A 625 -51.74 43.47 2.84
C GLN A 625 -50.28 43.06 3.09
N ARG A 626 -49.36 43.97 2.73
CA ARG A 626 -47.89 43.83 2.83
C ARG A 626 -47.46 43.67 4.29
N GLY A 627 -47.36 42.43 4.76
CA GLY A 627 -46.82 42.09 6.07
C GLY A 627 -46.49 40.61 6.29
N THR A 628 -46.79 39.73 5.34
CA THR A 628 -46.85 38.27 5.58
C THR A 628 -45.88 37.45 4.73
N ILE A 629 -44.68 37.95 4.45
CA ILE A 629 -43.66 37.16 3.71
C ILE A 629 -42.86 36.24 4.65
N HIS A 630 -42.79 36.53 5.95
CA HIS A 630 -42.00 35.72 6.89
C HIS A 630 -42.71 34.42 7.33
N SER A 631 -44.04 34.42 7.47
CA SER A 631 -44.78 33.22 7.89
C SER A 631 -45.23 32.31 6.74
N TYR A 632 -45.33 32.82 5.50
CA TYR A 632 -45.67 31.99 4.33
C TYR A 632 -44.47 31.15 3.82
N CYS A 633 -43.23 31.60 4.02
CA CYS A 633 -42.04 30.80 3.68
C CYS A 633 -41.86 29.58 4.60
N LEU A 634 -42.28 29.66 5.86
CA LEU A 634 -42.19 28.53 6.80
C LEU A 634 -43.23 27.44 6.52
N MET A 635 -44.38 27.79 5.92
CA MET A 635 -45.43 26.82 5.62
C MET A 635 -45.21 26.11 4.27
N LEU A 636 -44.73 26.83 3.25
CA LEU A 636 -44.30 26.23 1.97
C LEU A 636 -43.05 25.35 2.12
N GLY A 637 -42.16 25.67 3.08
CA GLY A 637 -41.01 24.84 3.44
C GLY A 637 -41.38 23.47 4.06
N ARG A 638 -42.59 23.32 4.60
CA ARG A 638 -43.10 22.03 5.11
C ARG A 638 -43.82 21.20 4.05
N PHE A 639 -44.49 21.83 3.07
CA PHE A 639 -45.24 21.11 2.03
C PHE A 639 -44.39 20.66 0.83
N LEU A 640 -43.26 21.32 0.54
CA LEU A 640 -42.32 20.90 -0.50
C LEU A 640 -41.35 19.77 -0.06
N SER A 641 -41.41 19.31 1.20
CA SER A 641 -40.48 18.31 1.75
C SER A 641 -40.85 16.84 1.46
N TYR A 642 -41.87 16.55 0.65
CA TYR A 642 -42.34 15.17 0.43
C TYR A 642 -42.35 14.67 -1.02
N LYS A 643 -41.82 15.43 -1.99
CA LYS A 643 -41.63 14.96 -3.37
C LYS A 643 -40.39 15.61 -4.02
N CYS A 644 -39.21 15.08 -3.75
CA CYS A 644 -38.03 15.25 -4.61
C CYS A 644 -37.33 13.90 -4.77
N TYR A 645 -38.01 12.97 -5.45
CA TYR A 645 -37.36 11.91 -6.21
C TYR A 645 -37.71 12.17 -7.67
N ALA A 646 -36.68 12.28 -8.51
CA ALA A 646 -36.73 12.49 -9.95
C ALA A 646 -37.30 13.85 -10.43
N SER A 647 -36.43 14.85 -10.53
CA SER A 647 -36.47 15.83 -11.64
C SER A 647 -35.21 16.69 -11.61
N ASP A 648 -34.64 16.92 -12.78
CA ASP A 648 -33.49 17.79 -13.02
C ASP A 648 -33.62 19.19 -12.39
N SER A 649 -32.48 19.78 -12.03
CA SER A 649 -32.24 21.18 -11.66
C SER A 649 -32.70 21.68 -10.27
N LEU A 650 -31.86 21.47 -9.25
CA LEU A 650 -31.76 22.35 -8.07
C LEU A 650 -30.47 22.03 -7.26
N SER A 651 -29.34 22.66 -7.60
CA SER A 651 -28.06 22.49 -6.89
C SER A 651 -27.94 23.51 -5.75
N LEU A 652 -28.15 23.03 -4.53
CA LEU A 652 -27.94 23.78 -3.30
C LEU A 652 -26.47 23.61 -2.89
N VAL A 653 -25.57 24.43 -3.46
CA VAL A 653 -24.12 24.40 -3.18
C VAL A 653 -23.86 24.76 -1.72
N THR A 654 -23.98 23.75 -0.86
CA THR A 654 -23.41 23.75 0.46
C THR A 654 -22.03 23.15 0.27
N ARG A 655 -20.94 23.93 0.37
CA ARG A 655 -19.56 23.41 0.28
C ARG A 655 -19.25 22.50 1.48
N VAL A 656 -19.83 21.31 1.47
CA VAL A 656 -19.56 20.20 2.37
C VAL A 656 -18.20 19.64 2.00
N THR A 657 -17.20 19.92 2.82
CA THR A 657 -15.83 19.43 2.57
C THR A 657 -15.73 17.97 2.99
N LEU A 658 -15.70 17.06 2.01
CA LEU A 658 -15.62 15.60 2.18
C LEU A 658 -14.23 15.09 2.62
N TYR A 659 -13.25 15.99 2.77
CA TYR A 659 -11.85 15.67 3.09
C TYR A 659 -11.71 14.67 4.23
N GLN A 660 -12.45 14.87 5.34
CA GLN A 660 -12.28 14.05 6.54
C GLN A 660 -12.73 12.60 6.34
N ALA A 661 -13.77 12.39 5.54
CA ALA A 661 -14.25 11.06 5.18
C ALA A 661 -13.22 10.37 4.28
N ARG A 662 -12.80 11.02 3.20
CA ARG A 662 -11.79 10.47 2.28
C ARG A 662 -10.45 10.22 2.97
N GLN A 663 -10.02 11.11 3.86
CA GLN A 663 -8.79 10.93 4.64
C GLN A 663 -8.82 9.73 5.59
N SER A 664 -10.00 9.22 5.94
CA SER A 664 -10.13 8.01 6.74
C SER A 664 -9.85 6.73 5.93
N LEU A 665 -9.85 6.80 4.60
CA LEU A 665 -9.69 5.65 3.69
C LEU A 665 -8.27 5.06 3.65
N ILE A 666 -7.30 5.71 4.29
CA ILE A 666 -5.92 5.21 4.45
C ILE A 666 -5.66 4.60 5.84
N VAL A 667 -6.59 4.76 6.78
CA VAL A 667 -6.44 4.29 8.16
C VAL A 667 -7.12 2.93 8.33
N ARG A 668 -6.40 1.95 8.88
CA ARG A 668 -6.92 0.59 9.01
C ARG A 668 -8.18 0.57 9.88
N GLY A 669 -9.16 -0.20 9.41
CA GLY A 669 -10.42 -0.47 10.10
C GLY A 669 -11.46 0.66 10.04
N LEU A 670 -11.11 1.84 9.52
CA LEU A 670 -12.07 2.92 9.33
C LEU A 670 -12.87 2.74 8.02
N PHE A 671 -14.18 2.90 8.11
CA PHE A 671 -15.11 2.90 6.99
C PHE A 671 -15.95 4.17 7.08
N PRO A 672 -15.61 5.22 6.31
CA PRO A 672 -16.30 6.48 6.40
C PRO A 672 -17.71 6.40 5.81
N MET A 673 -18.67 6.98 6.51
CA MET A 673 -20.03 7.21 6.04
C MET A 673 -20.32 8.71 6.11
N LEU A 674 -20.93 9.26 5.07
CA LEU A 674 -21.32 10.67 5.04
C LEU A 674 -22.74 10.81 5.58
N ALA A 675 -22.90 11.66 6.59
CA ALA A 675 -24.21 12.05 7.10
C ALA A 675 -24.70 13.34 6.42
N ASP A 676 -26.02 13.51 6.34
CA ASP A 676 -26.64 14.72 5.79
C ASP A 676 -26.27 15.96 6.64
N PRO A 677 -25.75 17.05 6.05
CA PRO A 677 -25.34 18.27 6.75
C PRO A 677 -26.48 18.98 7.50
N ARG A 678 -27.75 18.67 7.22
CA ARG A 678 -28.92 19.20 7.94
C ARG A 678 -29.05 18.63 9.36
N HIS A 679 -28.23 17.64 9.73
CA HIS A 679 -28.13 17.10 11.08
C HIS A 679 -26.86 17.65 11.76
N PRO A 680 -26.97 18.61 12.69
CA PRO A 680 -25.80 19.18 13.38
C PRO A 680 -25.10 18.12 14.23
N ALA A 681 -23.76 18.10 14.24
CA ALA A 681 -22.97 17.25 15.15
C ALA A 681 -23.20 17.58 16.65
N GLU A 682 -23.85 18.70 16.94
CA GLU A 682 -24.19 19.20 18.28
C GLU A 682 -25.71 19.36 18.46
N SER A 683 -26.51 18.52 17.83
CA SER A 683 -27.98 18.57 17.97
C SER A 683 -28.51 17.65 19.08
N THR A 684 -29.73 17.95 19.53
CA THR A 684 -30.49 17.30 20.61
C THR A 684 -30.56 15.78 20.43
N SER A 685 -30.87 15.05 21.51
CA SER A 685 -30.89 13.57 21.53
C SER A 685 -31.64 12.95 20.34
N ALA A 686 -32.74 13.55 19.89
CA ALA A 686 -33.57 13.04 18.80
C ALA A 686 -32.89 13.02 17.41
N THR A 687 -31.98 13.97 17.13
CA THR A 687 -31.34 14.09 15.80
C THR A 687 -30.16 13.13 15.64
N ASN A 688 -29.46 12.83 16.74
CA ASN A 688 -28.41 11.80 16.75
C ASN A 688 -29.00 10.39 16.58
N GLU A 689 -30.20 10.13 17.10
CA GLU A 689 -30.90 8.85 16.93
C GLU A 689 -31.28 8.58 15.45
N SER A 690 -31.68 9.60 14.68
CA SER A 690 -31.99 9.42 13.25
C SER A 690 -30.76 9.09 12.41
N VAL A 691 -29.63 9.75 12.66
CA VAL A 691 -28.37 9.46 11.93
C VAL A 691 -27.77 8.13 12.38
N LEU A 692 -27.91 7.78 13.66
CA LEU A 692 -27.53 6.47 14.18
C LEU A 692 -28.33 5.35 13.49
N LYS A 693 -29.64 5.53 13.32
CA LYS A 693 -30.47 4.58 12.55
C LYS A 693 -29.94 4.37 11.13
N VAL A 694 -29.58 5.45 10.42
CA VAL A 694 -28.98 5.35 9.07
C VAL A 694 -27.66 4.57 9.10
N ALA A 695 -26.81 4.80 10.10
CA ALA A 695 -25.55 4.07 10.24
C ALA A 695 -25.77 2.57 10.52
N LEU A 696 -26.77 2.24 11.34
CA LEU A 696 -27.18 0.86 11.61
C LEU A 696 -27.75 0.20 10.35
N ASP A 697 -28.64 0.86 9.62
CA ASP A 697 -29.23 0.37 8.38
C ASP A 697 -28.15 0.16 7.30
N HIS A 698 -27.19 1.08 7.19
CA HIS A 698 -26.03 0.93 6.31
C HIS A 698 -25.20 -0.30 6.68
N GLY A 699 -24.93 -0.49 7.98
CA GLY A 699 -24.22 -1.68 8.45
C GLY A 699 -24.98 -2.99 8.18
N LYS A 700 -26.32 -2.98 8.28
CA LYS A 700 -27.18 -4.11 7.92
C LYS A 700 -27.11 -4.41 6.41
N GLN A 701 -27.25 -3.39 5.56
CA GLN A 701 -27.16 -3.53 4.10
C GLN A 701 -25.77 -4.00 3.64
N ALA A 702 -24.71 -3.56 4.30
CA ALA A 702 -23.35 -4.00 4.04
C ALA A 702 -23.02 -5.38 4.62
N GLY A 703 -23.95 -6.02 5.33
CA GLY A 703 -23.78 -7.36 5.93
C GLY A 703 -22.88 -7.40 7.17
N VAL A 704 -22.51 -6.24 7.71
CA VAL A 704 -21.62 -6.08 8.88
C VAL A 704 -22.37 -6.23 10.19
N ILE A 705 -23.64 -5.84 10.16
CA ILE A 705 -24.54 -5.86 11.30
C ILE A 705 -25.65 -6.86 11.01
N LYS A 706 -25.87 -7.80 11.93
CA LYS A 706 -26.96 -8.78 11.91
C LYS A 706 -27.92 -8.54 13.06
N SER A 707 -29.10 -9.15 13.01
CA SER A 707 -30.03 -9.16 14.15
C SER A 707 -29.35 -9.80 15.36
N HIS A 708 -29.63 -9.29 16.56
CA HIS A 708 -28.99 -9.65 17.83
C HIS A 708 -27.50 -9.31 17.97
N ASP A 709 -26.90 -8.63 16.99
CA ASP A 709 -25.54 -8.11 17.17
C ASP A 709 -25.52 -6.98 18.21
N ARG A 710 -24.36 -6.85 18.84
CA ARG A 710 -24.05 -5.71 19.70
C ARG A 710 -23.24 -4.69 18.94
N VAL A 711 -23.60 -3.42 19.09
CA VAL A 711 -22.93 -2.29 18.46
C VAL A 711 -22.45 -1.34 19.54
N VAL A 712 -21.21 -0.87 19.43
CA VAL A 712 -20.70 0.19 20.30
C VAL A 712 -20.76 1.52 19.58
N VAL A 713 -21.40 2.52 20.19
CA VAL A 713 -21.56 3.85 19.62
C VAL A 713 -20.76 4.86 20.44
N CYS A 714 -19.93 5.64 19.77
CA CYS A 714 -19.18 6.76 20.32
C CYS A 714 -19.67 8.07 19.72
N GLN A 715 -20.24 8.95 20.56
CA GLN A 715 -20.77 10.24 20.12
C GLN A 715 -20.66 11.32 21.21
N LYS A 716 -20.77 12.59 20.79
CA LYS A 716 -20.91 13.74 21.70
C LYS A 716 -22.40 14.01 21.94
N VAL A 717 -22.82 14.19 23.19
CA VAL A 717 -24.19 14.55 23.58
C VAL A 717 -24.13 15.74 24.53
N GLY A 718 -24.54 16.91 24.06
CA GLY A 718 -24.27 18.16 24.77
C GLY A 718 -22.76 18.33 24.99
N ASP A 719 -22.36 18.56 26.23
CA ASP A 719 -20.93 18.67 26.61
C ASP A 719 -20.28 17.32 26.97
N ALA A 720 -21.07 16.23 27.02
CA ALA A 720 -20.58 14.91 27.38
C ALA A 720 -20.10 14.10 26.16
N SER A 721 -19.08 13.26 26.35
CA SER A 721 -18.72 12.20 25.42
C SER A 721 -19.27 10.87 25.93
N VAL A 722 -20.04 10.17 25.09
CA VAL A 722 -20.81 8.99 25.50
C VAL A 722 -20.37 7.78 24.69
N VAL A 723 -20.14 6.68 25.39
CA VAL A 723 -19.99 5.34 24.82
C VAL A 723 -21.24 4.54 25.18
N LYS A 724 -22.03 4.14 24.18
CA LYS A 724 -23.23 3.31 24.36
C LYS A 724 -22.96 1.91 23.81
N ILE A 725 -23.52 0.89 24.45
CA ILE A 725 -23.65 -0.45 23.88
C ILE A 725 -25.13 -0.62 23.52
N ILE A 726 -25.41 -1.00 22.29
CA ILE A 726 -26.75 -1.23 21.78
C ILE A 726 -26.82 -2.69 21.34
N GLU A 727 -27.80 -3.42 21.83
CA GLU A 727 -28.14 -4.76 21.34
C GLU A 727 -29.29 -4.60 20.34
N LEU A 728 -29.12 -5.16 19.14
CA LEU A 728 -30.09 -4.98 18.07
C LEU A 728 -31.19 -6.04 18.17
N GLU A 729 -32.43 -5.59 18.20
CA GLU A 729 -33.60 -6.45 18.02
C GLU A 729 -33.79 -6.80 16.53
N ASP A 730 -34.64 -7.79 16.26
CA ASP A 730 -34.87 -8.36 14.93
C ASP A 730 -35.26 -7.33 13.86
#